data_AF-A0A154R2W9-F1
#
_entry.id   AF-A0A154R2W9-F1
#
_cell.length_a   1.000
_cell.length_b   1.000
_cell.length_c   1.000
_cell.angle_alpha   90.00
_cell.angle_beta   90.00
_cell.angle_gamma   90.00
#
_symmetry.space_group_name_H-M   'P 1'
#
loop_
_entity.id
_entity.type
_entity.pdbx_description
1 polymer ?
#
loop_
_entity_poly.entity_id
_entity_poly.type
_entity_poly.pdbx_seq_one_letter_code
_entity_poly.pdbx_strand_id
1 'polypeptide(L)'
;MRISTILDHIDSGHMALPEFQRGYVWNRDQIRGLFDSLYRRHPVGGLLVWVTESNAASHRGDGQLAAGVVKLLLDGQQRMTSLYGVMRGKPPRFFDGNKQVFAGLRFHLDEQTFAFYQPVKMRDDPLWVDVTELMKKGTTGLGEFVTRLGTQPELAPKIGEYVARLGRLLSVADIDLHVEEVTGADKTLDVVVDIFNRVNSGGTKLSKGDLALAKICADWPEARDMMKAKLAEWDGAGYHFNLDWLLRSVNTVLTGEAKFQFLDGKTADEVRNGLKRATKYIDTSLNLIGGRLGLDHDRVFFGRFGVPVIVRYLDQRPGQINEKERDKLLFWFAQAGMWGRFSGSTESFIDQDLGALEGADGGLDKLLEQLRLWHGGLSVEPGNFTGSSLGARFYPVLYLLTRMSHARDWGTGLALKSSLLGKMSKLEVHHIFPKAQLYKKKFMRVDVNALANFCFLTKDTNLNISDRLPEEYFPQIEQAHPGALASQWIPMDPLLWKIENYPAFLDARRALLADAVNQCMTELLHGDTRWMAGRPLAAPAAAAVSGGIADEGEEQQLEALNDWVEQQGLPRGELAFDFSDPDTGEQKAVFDLVWPSGLQEELSQPVAVLLNESAGTIAIASQAGFRCFTDVGEFQQYVMTEVVVEDAPA
;
A
#
# COMPACT_ATOMS: atom_id res chain seq x y z
N MET A 1 7.72 33.25 17.85
CA MET A 1 8.67 32.45 18.65
C MET A 1 9.86 32.17 17.76
N ARG A 2 11.09 32.45 18.22
CA ARG A 2 12.29 32.26 17.41
C ARG A 2 12.56 30.77 17.17
N ILE A 3 13.08 30.44 15.99
CA ILE A 3 13.45 29.06 15.63
C ILE A 3 14.42 28.48 16.67
N SER A 4 15.46 29.21 17.05
CA SER A 4 16.42 28.78 18.08
C SER A 4 15.74 28.38 19.39
N THR A 5 14.81 29.22 19.89
CA THR A 5 14.03 28.91 21.10
C THR A 5 13.18 27.65 20.95
N ILE A 6 12.59 27.42 19.76
CA ILE A 6 11.81 26.20 19.51
C ILE A 6 12.73 24.97 19.56
N LEU A 7 13.92 25.04 18.96
CA LEU A 7 14.88 23.94 19.00
C LEU A 7 15.36 23.66 20.44
N ASP A 8 15.59 24.70 21.24
CA ASP A 8 15.94 24.56 22.66
C ASP A 8 14.81 23.92 23.48
N HIS A 9 13.54 24.22 23.18
CA HIS A 9 12.39 23.55 23.79
C HIS A 9 12.31 22.07 23.43
N ILE A 10 12.67 21.70 22.20
CA ILE A 10 12.78 20.28 21.80
C ILE A 10 13.92 19.59 22.56
N ASP A 11 15.08 20.25 22.68
CA ASP A 11 16.23 19.71 23.41
C ASP A 11 15.94 19.47 24.90
N SER A 12 15.19 20.38 25.52
CA SER A 12 14.83 20.34 26.94
C SER A 12 13.56 19.55 27.26
N GLY A 13 12.85 19.02 26.26
CA GLY A 13 11.61 18.26 26.45
C GLY A 13 10.38 19.10 26.78
N HIS A 14 10.44 20.43 26.62
CA HIS A 14 9.27 21.32 26.72
C HIS A 14 8.43 21.32 25.44
N MET A 15 8.97 20.83 24.33
CA MET A 15 8.25 20.61 23.08
C MET A 15 8.51 19.19 22.55
N ALA A 16 7.45 18.49 22.15
CA ALA A 16 7.52 17.14 21.59
C ALA A 16 6.52 16.95 20.45
N LEU A 17 6.58 15.79 19.78
CA LEU A 17 5.56 15.38 18.82
C LEU A 17 4.51 14.52 19.52
N PRO A 18 3.21 14.76 19.29
CA PRO A 18 2.16 13.83 19.69
C PRO A 18 2.37 12.46 19.04
N GLU A 19 1.97 11.41 19.73
CA GLU A 19 2.15 10.03 19.28
C GLU A 19 1.33 9.67 18.03
N PHE A 20 0.17 10.31 17.82
CA PHE A 20 -0.67 10.11 16.63
C PHE A 20 -0.07 10.69 15.35
N GLN A 21 1.00 11.47 15.42
CA GLN A 21 1.61 12.00 14.22
C GLN A 21 2.42 10.93 13.48
N ARG A 22 2.27 10.92 12.15
CA ARG A 22 3.03 10.05 11.24
C ARG A 22 4.54 10.30 11.31
N GLY A 23 5.33 9.38 10.75
CA GLY A 23 6.79 9.52 10.60
C GLY A 23 7.23 10.80 9.88
N TYR A 24 8.54 11.03 9.81
CA TYR A 24 9.09 12.11 9.00
C TYR A 24 9.02 11.76 7.52
N VAL A 25 8.40 12.62 6.70
CA VAL A 25 8.09 12.35 5.28
C VAL A 25 8.73 13.35 4.32
N TRP A 26 9.47 14.34 4.84
CA TRP A 26 10.07 15.36 3.98
C TRP A 26 11.34 14.86 3.29
N ASN A 27 11.48 15.16 2.00
CA ASN A 27 12.68 14.85 1.24
C ASN A 27 13.70 16.00 1.29
N ARG A 28 14.91 15.74 0.76
CA ARG A 28 16.00 16.72 0.71
C ARG A 28 15.63 18.00 -0.05
N ASP A 29 14.85 17.94 -1.11
CA ASP A 29 14.41 19.13 -1.85
C ASP A 29 13.47 20.01 -1.04
N GLN A 30 12.58 19.43 -0.24
CA GLN A 30 11.72 20.19 0.69
C GLN A 30 12.55 20.85 1.79
N ILE A 31 13.57 20.16 2.32
CA ILE A 31 14.53 20.76 3.27
C ILE A 31 15.28 21.92 2.61
N ARG A 32 15.83 21.71 1.41
CA ARG A 32 16.53 22.72 0.61
C ARG A 32 15.63 23.94 0.35
N GLY A 33 14.39 23.71 -0.07
CA GLY A 33 13.39 24.74 -0.35
C GLY A 33 12.97 25.51 0.90
N LEU A 34 12.88 24.84 2.05
CA LEU A 34 12.65 25.50 3.35
C LEU A 34 13.81 26.44 3.70
N PHE A 35 15.06 25.98 3.60
CA PHE A 35 16.23 26.81 3.89
C PHE A 35 16.39 27.97 2.91
N ASP A 36 16.13 27.76 1.61
CA ASP A 36 16.09 28.83 0.61
C ASP A 36 15.02 29.88 0.95
N SER A 37 13.81 29.44 1.28
CA SER A 37 12.72 30.34 1.71
C SER A 37 13.10 31.16 2.94
N LEU A 38 13.67 30.52 3.97
CA LEU A 38 14.10 31.19 5.20
C LEU A 38 15.24 32.17 4.96
N TYR A 39 16.25 31.79 4.16
CA TYR A 39 17.37 32.67 3.79
C TYR A 39 16.90 33.92 3.03
N ARG A 40 15.89 33.75 2.14
CA ARG A 40 15.26 34.83 1.39
C ARG A 40 14.17 35.60 2.16
N ARG A 41 13.88 35.21 3.41
CA ARG A 41 12.81 35.79 4.25
C ARG A 41 11.41 35.64 3.63
N HIS A 42 11.18 34.58 2.87
CA HIS A 42 9.85 34.19 2.40
C HIS A 42 9.04 33.55 3.54
N PRO A 43 7.71 33.72 3.56
CA PRO A 43 6.85 33.05 4.55
C PRO A 43 6.93 31.53 4.41
N VAL A 44 7.08 30.82 5.54
CA VAL A 44 7.12 29.35 5.59
C VAL A 44 5.95 28.75 6.36
N GLY A 45 4.92 29.55 6.65
CA GLY A 45 3.74 29.19 7.45
C GLY A 45 3.96 29.31 8.97
N GLY A 46 2.87 29.29 9.74
CA GLY A 46 2.89 29.24 11.20
C GLY A 46 3.02 27.81 11.74
N LEU A 47 3.06 27.66 13.06
CA LEU A 47 2.98 26.38 13.78
C LEU A 47 1.68 26.32 14.58
N LEU A 48 1.15 25.12 14.76
CA LEU A 48 0.05 24.86 15.68
C LEU A 48 0.58 23.94 16.79
N VAL A 49 0.37 24.31 18.05
CA VAL A 49 0.84 23.52 19.21
C VAL A 49 -0.29 23.29 20.19
N TRP A 50 -0.34 22.11 20.80
CA TRP A 50 -1.23 21.78 21.91
C TRP A 50 -0.48 21.93 23.23
N VAL A 51 -1.00 22.79 24.11
CA VAL A 51 -0.43 23.02 25.43
C VAL A 51 -1.15 22.14 26.43
N THR A 52 -0.41 21.25 27.09
CA THR A 52 -0.97 20.27 28.05
C THR A 52 0.01 20.00 29.19
N GLU A 53 -0.46 19.37 30.25
CA GLU A 53 0.42 18.88 31.32
C GLU A 53 1.21 17.65 30.85
N SER A 54 2.47 17.56 31.26
CA SER A 54 3.40 16.47 30.94
C SER A 54 2.90 15.08 31.35
N ASN A 55 2.06 14.98 32.39
CA ASN A 55 1.43 13.74 32.84
C ASN A 55 0.31 13.24 31.90
N ALA A 56 -0.29 14.14 31.13
CA ALA A 56 -1.41 13.89 30.21
C ALA A 56 -0.96 13.93 28.74
N ALA A 57 0.33 14.19 28.51
CA ALA A 57 0.93 14.26 27.19
C ALA A 57 1.43 12.88 26.77
N SER A 58 0.74 12.23 25.83
CA SER A 58 1.39 11.17 25.04
C SER A 58 2.24 11.78 23.94
N HIS A 59 3.50 11.37 23.85
CA HIS A 59 4.46 11.87 22.88
C HIS A 59 5.29 10.73 22.29
N ARG A 60 5.82 10.97 21.09
CA ARG A 60 6.61 9.98 20.37
C ARG A 60 8.06 9.91 20.87
N GLY A 61 8.62 8.70 20.91
CA GLY A 61 10.04 8.41 21.16
C GLY A 61 10.46 8.43 22.63
N ASP A 62 11.63 7.85 22.93
CA ASP A 62 12.08 7.53 24.30
C ASP A 62 12.56 8.74 25.14
N GLY A 63 12.27 9.97 24.69
CA GLY A 63 12.67 11.19 25.41
C GLY A 63 11.78 11.47 26.61
N GLN A 64 12.34 11.88 27.75
CA GLN A 64 11.54 12.32 28.90
C GLN A 64 11.06 13.77 28.71
N LEU A 65 9.76 14.01 28.92
CA LEU A 65 9.17 15.35 28.91
C LEU A 65 9.61 16.18 30.12
N ALA A 66 9.67 17.50 29.94
CA ALA A 66 9.88 18.42 31.06
C ALA A 66 8.69 18.41 32.01
N ALA A 67 8.94 18.56 33.32
CA ALA A 67 7.87 18.59 34.31
C ALA A 67 7.00 19.85 34.16
N GLY A 68 5.70 19.72 34.43
CA GLY A 68 4.75 20.82 34.31
C GLY A 68 4.08 20.86 32.94
N VAL A 69 4.08 22.02 32.28
CA VAL A 69 3.38 22.26 31.02
C VAL A 69 4.32 22.04 29.83
N VAL A 70 3.86 21.27 28.85
CA VAL A 70 4.56 20.94 27.60
C VAL A 70 3.75 21.36 26.38
N LYS A 71 4.43 21.53 25.25
CA LYS A 71 3.85 21.89 23.96
C LYS A 71 3.99 20.73 22.97
N LEU A 72 2.89 20.12 22.55
CA LEU A 72 2.88 19.08 21.53
C LEU A 72 2.65 19.72 20.16
N LEU A 73 3.60 19.53 19.23
CA LEU A 73 3.55 20.15 17.90
C LEU A 73 2.51 19.47 17.01
N LEU A 74 1.39 20.14 16.73
CA LEU A 74 0.30 19.64 15.91
C LEU A 74 0.49 19.91 14.42
N ASP A 75 1.00 21.08 14.05
CA ASP A 75 1.35 21.40 12.65
C ASP A 75 2.76 21.98 12.55
N GLY A 76 3.43 21.68 11.44
CA GLY A 76 4.81 22.09 11.20
C GLY A 76 5.86 21.10 11.71
N GLN A 77 5.45 19.89 12.09
CA GLN A 77 6.32 18.76 12.44
C GLN A 77 7.51 18.64 11.48
N GLN A 78 7.22 18.55 10.17
CA GLN A 78 8.23 18.27 9.16
C GLN A 78 9.23 19.44 9.03
N ARG A 79 8.72 20.68 9.06
CA ARG A 79 9.55 21.91 9.05
C ARG A 79 10.49 21.95 10.25
N MET A 80 9.96 21.76 11.46
CA MET A 80 10.76 21.85 12.68
C MET A 80 11.74 20.71 12.84
N THR A 81 11.37 19.49 12.42
CA THR A 81 12.28 18.35 12.44
C THR A 81 13.44 18.57 11.45
N SER A 82 13.17 19.15 10.27
CA SER A 82 14.20 19.51 9.28
C SER A 82 15.19 20.55 9.81
N LEU A 83 14.67 21.62 10.41
CA LEU A 83 15.49 22.66 11.04
C LEU A 83 16.33 22.09 12.18
N TYR A 84 15.73 21.27 13.05
CA TYR A 84 16.44 20.60 14.12
C TYR A 84 17.58 19.73 13.58
N GLY A 85 17.27 18.85 12.61
CA GLY A 85 18.22 17.93 12.01
C GLY A 85 19.44 18.62 11.42
N VAL A 86 19.21 19.65 10.59
CA VAL A 86 20.29 20.41 9.93
C VAL A 86 21.07 21.28 10.93
N MET A 87 20.39 22.02 11.82
CA MET A 87 21.05 22.99 12.69
C MET A 87 21.76 22.35 13.89
N ARG A 88 21.25 21.22 14.41
CA ARG A 88 21.90 20.45 15.47
C ARG A 88 22.86 19.38 14.92
N GLY A 89 22.72 19.01 13.64
CA GLY A 89 23.50 17.94 13.00
C GLY A 89 23.13 16.55 13.50
N LYS A 90 21.96 16.39 14.12
CA LYS A 90 21.42 15.12 14.61
C LYS A 90 19.88 15.18 14.61
N PRO A 91 19.19 14.06 14.39
CA PRO A 91 17.74 14.01 14.50
C PRO A 91 17.26 14.25 15.94
N PRO A 92 16.03 14.78 16.14
CA PRO A 92 15.40 14.83 17.46
C PRO A 92 15.08 13.41 17.98
N ARG A 93 14.82 13.26 19.28
CA ARG A 93 14.58 11.95 19.91
C ARG A 93 13.32 11.24 19.39
N PHE A 94 12.32 12.00 18.98
CA PHE A 94 11.07 11.51 18.42
C PHE A 94 11.14 11.20 16.91
N PHE A 95 12.33 11.27 16.31
CA PHE A 95 12.50 11.10 14.88
C PHE A 95 12.33 9.64 14.46
N ASP A 96 11.38 9.42 13.56
CA ASP A 96 11.14 8.15 12.88
C ASP A 96 11.26 8.38 11.38
N GLY A 97 12.37 7.93 10.78
CA GLY A 97 12.74 8.15 9.40
C GLY A 97 14.23 7.94 9.13
N ASN A 98 14.69 8.25 7.91
CA ASN A 98 16.10 8.13 7.54
C ASN A 98 16.92 9.32 8.09
N LYS A 99 17.84 9.06 9.03
CA LYS A 99 18.66 10.09 9.68
C LYS A 99 19.58 10.84 8.72
N GLN A 100 19.92 10.25 7.58
CA GLN A 100 20.80 10.85 6.56
C GLN A 100 20.12 11.96 5.75
N VAL A 101 18.80 12.13 5.87
CA VAL A 101 18.05 13.15 5.12
C VAL A 101 18.52 14.57 5.47
N PHE A 102 19.07 14.79 6.67
CA PHE A 102 19.56 16.09 7.14
C PHE A 102 21.02 16.37 6.81
N ALA A 103 21.79 15.34 6.45
CA ALA A 103 23.24 15.46 6.33
C ALA A 103 23.65 16.09 4.99
N GLY A 104 24.65 16.96 5.04
CA GLY A 104 25.34 17.46 3.84
C GLY A 104 24.64 18.60 3.10
N LEU A 105 23.73 19.35 3.73
CA LEU A 105 23.20 20.57 3.13
C LEU A 105 24.31 21.63 3.02
N ARG A 106 24.59 22.08 1.80
CA ARG A 106 25.59 23.11 1.49
C ARG A 106 24.91 24.37 0.94
N PHE A 107 25.55 25.51 1.19
CA PHE A 107 25.16 26.82 0.65
C PHE A 107 26.31 27.40 -0.17
N HIS A 108 26.06 27.74 -1.43
CA HIS A 108 27.07 28.37 -2.29
C HIS A 108 27.08 29.88 -2.09
N LEU A 109 28.22 30.42 -1.69
CA LEU A 109 28.32 31.83 -1.33
C LEU A 109 28.07 32.77 -2.49
N ASP A 110 28.50 32.47 -3.72
CA ASP A 110 28.30 33.37 -4.88
C ASP A 110 26.88 33.29 -5.47
N GLU A 111 26.48 32.10 -5.92
CA GLU A 111 25.16 31.81 -6.47
C GLU A 111 23.99 31.97 -5.49
N GLN A 112 24.25 31.91 -4.18
CA GLN A 112 23.23 31.93 -3.12
C GLN A 112 22.19 30.81 -3.28
N THR A 113 22.68 29.63 -3.64
CA THR A 113 21.89 28.41 -3.85
C THR A 113 22.19 27.41 -2.74
N PHE A 114 21.16 26.69 -2.32
CA PHE A 114 21.32 25.53 -1.46
C PHE A 114 21.38 24.26 -2.31
N ALA A 115 22.24 23.33 -1.95
CA ALA A 115 22.30 22.00 -2.56
C ALA A 115 22.87 21.00 -1.57
N PHE A 116 22.49 19.73 -1.68
CA PHE A 116 23.12 18.67 -0.91
C PHE A 116 24.48 18.30 -1.52
N TYR A 117 25.42 17.86 -0.68
CA TYR A 117 26.81 17.62 -1.06
C TYR A 117 26.93 16.68 -2.27
N GLN A 118 27.61 17.15 -3.31
CA GLN A 118 27.93 16.40 -4.53
C GLN A 118 29.45 16.50 -4.76
N PRO A 119 30.24 15.45 -4.48
CA PRO A 119 31.70 15.52 -4.52
C PRO A 119 32.26 16.10 -5.82
N VAL A 120 31.70 15.67 -6.96
CA VAL A 120 32.13 16.10 -8.31
C VAL A 120 31.95 17.61 -8.52
N LYS A 121 30.93 18.22 -7.93
CA LYS A 121 30.64 19.66 -8.08
C LYS A 121 31.28 20.53 -7.01
N MET A 122 31.52 19.98 -5.82
CA MET A 122 31.75 20.79 -4.62
C MET A 122 33.12 20.59 -3.95
N ARG A 123 33.87 19.52 -4.29
CA ARG A 123 35.13 19.20 -3.57
C ARG A 123 36.19 20.30 -3.70
N ASP A 124 36.32 20.87 -4.90
CA ASP A 124 37.38 21.83 -5.23
C ASP A 124 36.89 23.29 -5.19
N ASP A 125 35.63 23.51 -4.82
CA ASP A 125 35.02 24.84 -4.74
C ASP A 125 34.85 25.29 -3.27
N PRO A 126 35.66 26.24 -2.81
CA PRO A 126 35.70 26.71 -1.42
C PRO A 126 34.47 27.53 -1.02
N LEU A 127 33.64 27.94 -1.99
CA LEU A 127 32.44 28.75 -1.79
C LEU A 127 31.25 27.92 -1.30
N TRP A 128 31.32 26.59 -1.35
CA TRP A 128 30.35 25.70 -0.72
C TRP A 128 30.58 25.59 0.79
N VAL A 129 29.64 26.15 1.55
CA VAL A 129 29.66 26.18 3.02
C VAL A 129 28.77 25.07 3.55
N ASP A 130 29.27 24.27 4.49
CA ASP A 130 28.44 23.33 5.23
C ASP A 130 27.52 24.07 6.20
N VAL A 131 26.20 23.97 5.97
CA VAL A 131 25.20 24.70 6.74
C VAL A 131 25.17 24.19 8.19
N THR A 132 25.30 22.88 8.39
CA THR A 132 25.32 22.27 9.73
C THR A 132 26.55 22.69 10.51
N GLU A 133 27.72 22.69 9.89
CA GLU A 133 28.96 23.13 10.53
C GLU A 133 28.86 24.61 10.97
N LEU A 134 28.41 25.48 10.07
CA LEU A 134 28.22 26.90 10.34
C LEU A 134 27.23 27.12 11.50
N MET A 135 26.08 26.45 11.47
CA MET A 135 25.04 26.61 12.50
C MET A 135 25.51 26.13 13.88
N LYS A 136 26.28 25.04 13.95
CA LYS A 136 26.81 24.51 15.22
C LYS A 136 27.90 25.41 15.82
N LYS A 137 28.78 25.96 14.99
CA LYS A 137 29.90 26.81 15.44
C LYS A 137 29.50 28.29 15.60
N GLY A 138 28.37 28.71 15.02
CA GLY A 138 27.88 30.07 15.09
C GLY A 138 28.88 31.10 14.55
N THR A 139 29.07 32.19 15.30
CA THR A 139 30.02 33.27 14.95
C THR A 139 31.47 32.80 14.89
N THR A 140 31.85 31.78 15.66
CA THR A 140 33.19 31.17 15.58
C THR A 140 33.38 30.50 14.22
N GLY A 141 32.37 29.74 13.77
CA GLY A 141 32.38 29.09 12.45
C GLY A 141 32.48 30.12 11.33
N LEU A 142 31.73 31.21 11.41
CA LEU A 142 31.85 32.32 10.46
C LEU A 142 33.30 32.84 10.39
N GLY A 143 33.96 33.06 11.53
CA GLY A 143 35.36 33.49 11.57
C GLY A 143 36.33 32.50 10.91
N GLU A 144 36.12 31.19 11.10
CA GLU A 144 36.90 30.14 10.45
C GLU A 144 36.71 30.14 8.92
N PHE A 145 35.47 30.28 8.43
CA PHE A 145 35.19 30.39 7.01
C PHE A 145 35.84 31.64 6.40
N VAL A 146 35.77 32.79 7.09
CA VAL A 146 36.43 34.03 6.62
C VAL A 146 37.94 33.86 6.53
N THR A 147 38.55 33.24 7.53
CA THR A 147 39.99 32.96 7.53
C THR A 147 40.37 32.08 6.34
N ARG A 148 39.58 31.03 6.06
CA ARG A 148 39.81 30.12 4.93
C ARG A 148 39.69 30.83 3.58
N LEU A 149 38.63 31.61 3.37
CA LEU A 149 38.45 32.38 2.12
C LEU A 149 39.53 33.46 1.95
N GLY A 150 40.03 34.02 3.05
CA GLY A 150 41.12 35.00 3.04
C GLY A 150 42.47 34.46 2.57
N THR A 151 42.65 33.13 2.53
CA THR A 151 43.87 32.51 1.97
C THR A 151 43.89 32.46 0.44
N GLN A 152 42.79 32.86 -0.21
CA GLN A 152 42.59 32.83 -1.65
C GLN A 152 42.52 34.26 -2.22
N PRO A 153 43.61 34.78 -2.83
CA PRO A 153 43.69 36.16 -3.32
C PRO A 153 42.57 36.54 -4.30
N GLU A 154 42.11 35.59 -5.10
CA GLU A 154 41.05 35.74 -6.10
C GLU A 154 39.67 36.06 -5.49
N LEU A 155 39.43 35.66 -4.24
CA LEU A 155 38.16 35.90 -3.55
C LEU A 155 38.16 37.20 -2.73
N ALA A 156 39.33 37.80 -2.50
CA ALA A 156 39.51 38.99 -1.68
C ALA A 156 38.52 40.15 -2.00
N PRO A 157 38.22 40.47 -3.28
CA PRO A 157 37.27 41.54 -3.60
C PRO A 157 35.85 41.29 -3.11
N LYS A 158 35.43 40.03 -2.96
CA LYS A 158 34.06 39.63 -2.59
C LYS A 158 33.92 39.19 -1.12
N ILE A 159 35.01 39.16 -0.34
CA ILE A 159 34.99 38.70 1.07
C ILE A 159 33.91 39.41 1.89
N GLY A 160 33.79 40.72 1.78
CA GLY A 160 32.77 41.49 2.52
C GLY A 160 31.34 41.02 2.21
N GLU A 161 31.05 40.69 0.95
CA GLU A 161 29.75 40.14 0.55
C GLU A 161 29.54 38.73 1.10
N TYR A 162 30.56 37.89 1.08
CA TYR A 162 30.49 36.53 1.63
C TYR A 162 30.27 36.54 3.13
N VAL A 163 30.90 37.45 3.88
CA VAL A 163 30.63 37.66 5.32
C VAL A 163 29.18 38.02 5.55
N ALA A 164 28.63 38.95 4.77
CA ALA A 164 27.24 39.36 4.89
C ALA A 164 26.27 38.19 4.59
N ARG A 165 26.58 37.35 3.60
CA ARG A 165 25.78 36.16 3.23
C ARG A 165 25.85 35.07 4.32
N LEU A 166 27.02 34.82 4.89
CA LEU A 166 27.20 33.93 6.05
C LEU A 166 26.42 34.43 7.28
N GLY A 167 26.50 35.72 7.56
CA GLY A 167 25.73 36.34 8.66
C GLY A 167 24.22 36.21 8.44
N ARG A 168 23.74 36.40 7.20
CA ARG A 168 22.33 36.17 6.85
C ARG A 168 21.93 34.71 7.05
N LEU A 169 22.77 33.76 6.65
CA LEU A 169 22.52 32.34 6.84
C LEU A 169 22.41 31.97 8.34
N LEU A 170 23.31 32.49 9.18
CA LEU A 170 23.22 32.33 10.64
C LEU A 170 21.92 32.93 11.23
N SER A 171 21.49 34.08 10.71
CA SER A 171 20.28 34.77 11.18
C SER A 171 18.96 34.01 10.90
N VAL A 172 19.01 32.89 10.18
CA VAL A 172 17.86 31.98 10.02
C VAL A 172 17.40 31.46 11.38
N ALA A 173 18.33 31.19 12.31
CA ALA A 173 18.01 30.74 13.67
C ALA A 173 17.15 31.75 14.45
N ASP A 174 17.24 33.02 14.11
CA ASP A 174 16.57 34.13 14.80
C ASP A 174 15.24 34.52 14.15
N ILE A 175 14.80 33.82 13.10
CA ILE A 175 13.50 34.06 12.48
C ILE A 175 12.39 33.70 13.47
N ASP A 176 11.44 34.62 13.62
CA ASP A 176 10.22 34.40 14.39
C ASP A 176 9.16 33.69 13.54
N LEU A 177 8.67 32.55 14.05
CA LEU A 177 7.50 31.86 13.52
C LEU A 177 6.27 32.20 14.36
N HIS A 178 5.13 32.40 13.69
CA HIS A 178 3.83 32.48 14.36
C HIS A 178 3.50 31.12 14.96
N VAL A 179 3.14 31.08 16.24
CA VAL A 179 2.77 29.84 16.95
C VAL A 179 1.39 30.05 17.53
N GLU A 180 0.42 29.29 17.02
CA GLU A 180 -0.94 29.26 17.53
C GLU A 180 -1.04 28.16 18.58
N GLU A 181 -1.58 28.49 19.76
CA GLU A 181 -1.66 27.57 20.89
C GLU A 181 -3.09 27.09 21.11
N VAL A 182 -3.28 25.77 21.04
CA VAL A 182 -4.50 25.09 21.48
C VAL A 182 -4.38 24.84 22.98
N THR A 183 -5.19 25.53 23.77
CA THR A 183 -5.19 25.45 25.24
C THR A 183 -6.60 25.27 25.77
N GLY A 184 -6.75 24.65 26.93
CA GLY A 184 -8.03 24.53 27.64
C GLY A 184 -8.28 23.12 28.15
N ALA A 185 -8.92 22.98 29.31
CA ALA A 185 -9.23 21.68 29.91
C ALA A 185 -10.21 20.85 29.05
N ASP A 186 -10.94 21.50 28.15
CA ASP A 186 -11.86 20.87 27.19
C ASP A 186 -11.16 20.37 25.91
N LYS A 187 -9.86 20.68 25.74
CA LYS A 187 -9.05 20.25 24.58
C LYS A 187 -8.48 18.85 24.81
N THR A 188 -9.38 17.87 24.81
CA THR A 188 -9.03 16.45 24.84
C THR A 188 -8.31 16.04 23.56
N LEU A 189 -7.66 14.88 23.59
CA LEU A 189 -6.98 14.30 22.42
C LEU A 189 -7.89 14.24 21.18
N ASP A 190 -9.16 13.87 21.35
CA ASP A 190 -10.14 13.81 20.26
C ASP A 190 -10.38 15.17 19.61
N VAL A 191 -10.59 16.20 20.43
CA VAL A 191 -10.79 17.58 19.94
C VAL A 191 -9.55 18.07 19.22
N VAL A 192 -8.36 17.76 19.73
CA VAL A 192 -7.08 18.15 19.14
C VAL A 192 -6.86 17.48 17.78
N VAL A 193 -7.23 16.21 17.64
CA VAL A 193 -7.11 15.47 16.38
C VAL A 193 -8.13 15.98 15.35
N ASP A 194 -9.35 16.32 15.79
CA ASP A 194 -10.32 16.99 14.93
C ASP A 194 -9.82 18.34 14.42
N ILE A 195 -9.21 19.15 15.29
CA ILE A 195 -8.57 20.42 14.91
C ILE A 195 -7.46 20.14 13.90
N PHE A 196 -6.58 19.17 14.16
CA PHE A 196 -5.51 18.77 13.25
C PHE A 196 -6.04 18.41 11.86
N ASN A 197 -7.05 17.54 11.78
CA ASN A 197 -7.61 17.08 10.51
C ASN A 197 -8.31 18.20 9.73
N ARG A 198 -8.95 19.15 10.42
CA ARG A 198 -9.56 20.33 9.77
C ARG A 198 -8.52 21.30 9.21
N VAL A 199 -7.44 21.52 9.95
CA VAL A 199 -6.33 22.40 9.52
C VAL A 199 -5.53 21.75 8.39
N ASN A 200 -5.31 20.44 8.44
CA ASN A 200 -4.56 19.67 7.43
C ASN A 200 -5.41 19.16 6.25
N SER A 201 -6.47 19.88 5.88
CA SER A 201 -7.39 19.48 4.79
C SER A 201 -6.74 19.31 3.41
N GLY A 202 -5.55 19.89 3.19
CA GLY A 202 -4.74 19.73 1.97
C GLY A 202 -3.61 18.70 2.06
N GLY A 203 -3.42 18.02 3.20
CA GLY A 203 -2.40 16.97 3.39
C GLY A 203 -3.02 15.57 3.56
N THR A 204 -2.18 14.54 3.72
CA THR A 204 -2.65 13.18 4.03
C THR A 204 -3.39 13.20 5.37
N LYS A 205 -4.69 12.91 5.34
CA LYS A 205 -5.53 12.82 6.54
C LYS A 205 -5.06 11.66 7.42
N LEU A 206 -5.03 11.85 8.74
CA LEU A 206 -4.88 10.73 9.67
C LEU A 206 -6.12 9.84 9.56
N SER A 207 -5.92 8.53 9.43
CA SER A 207 -7.03 7.59 9.46
C SER A 207 -7.63 7.49 10.86
N LYS A 208 -8.86 6.98 10.96
CA LYS A 208 -9.47 6.66 12.26
C LYS A 208 -8.66 5.59 13.00
N GLY A 209 -8.00 4.68 12.26
CA GLY A 209 -7.10 3.67 12.80
C GLY A 209 -5.85 4.29 13.42
N ASP A 210 -5.26 5.32 12.80
CA ASP A 210 -4.10 6.03 13.35
C ASP A 210 -4.41 6.69 14.68
N LEU A 211 -5.58 7.31 14.79
CA LEU A 211 -6.04 7.92 16.03
C LEU A 211 -6.23 6.86 17.12
N ALA A 212 -6.90 5.76 16.80
CA ALA A 212 -7.13 4.68 17.75
C ALA A 212 -5.82 4.04 18.20
N LEU A 213 -4.88 3.80 17.28
CA LEU A 213 -3.56 3.28 17.59
C LEU A 213 -2.79 4.23 18.51
N ALA A 214 -2.86 5.54 18.28
CA ALA A 214 -2.17 6.51 19.13
C ALA A 214 -2.75 6.57 20.55
N LYS A 215 -4.07 6.47 20.70
CA LYS A 215 -4.69 6.32 22.03
C LYS A 215 -4.17 5.08 22.74
N ILE A 216 -4.06 3.96 22.02
CA ILE A 216 -3.53 2.70 22.57
C ILE A 216 -2.07 2.87 22.98
N CYS A 217 -1.26 3.52 22.15
CA CYS A 217 0.17 3.66 22.42
C CYS A 217 0.46 4.58 23.61
N ALA A 218 -0.45 5.52 23.93
CA ALA A 218 -0.35 6.36 25.13
C ALA A 218 -0.28 5.54 26.42
N ASP A 219 -1.07 4.45 26.49
CA ASP A 219 -1.09 3.52 27.62
C ASP A 219 -0.18 2.30 27.41
N TRP A 220 0.21 2.02 26.16
CA TRP A 220 1.04 0.88 25.77
C TRP A 220 2.03 1.24 24.64
N PRO A 221 3.17 1.88 24.97
CA PRO A 221 4.10 2.42 23.97
C PRO A 221 4.64 1.38 22.96
N GLU A 222 4.77 0.11 23.36
CA GLU A 222 5.29 -0.95 22.49
C GLU A 222 4.25 -1.52 21.50
N ALA A 223 2.99 -1.09 21.56
CA ALA A 223 1.90 -1.65 20.75
C ALA A 223 2.21 -1.60 19.25
N ARG A 224 2.71 -0.46 18.77
CA ARG A 224 3.00 -0.24 17.35
C ARG A 224 4.11 -1.17 16.85
N ASP A 225 5.20 -1.29 17.61
CA ASP A 225 6.34 -2.13 17.23
C ASP A 225 5.96 -3.62 17.22
N MET A 226 5.14 -4.06 18.18
CA MET A 226 4.64 -5.43 18.21
C MET A 226 3.73 -5.74 17.01
N MET A 227 2.87 -4.80 16.61
CA MET A 227 2.05 -4.95 15.40
C MET A 227 2.91 -4.99 14.14
N LYS A 228 3.88 -4.07 13.99
CA LYS A 228 4.83 -4.06 12.87
C LYS A 228 5.63 -5.36 12.75
N ALA A 229 6.08 -5.92 13.87
CA ALA A 229 6.80 -7.19 13.88
C ALA A 229 5.96 -8.34 13.31
N LYS A 230 4.66 -8.40 13.64
CA LYS A 230 3.77 -9.43 13.09
C LYS A 230 3.43 -9.20 11.62
N LEU A 231 3.26 -7.95 11.20
CA LEU A 231 3.10 -7.60 9.78
C LEU A 231 4.30 -8.07 8.96
N ALA A 232 5.53 -7.86 9.44
CA ALA A 232 6.74 -8.33 8.78
C ALA A 232 6.84 -9.87 8.69
N GLU A 233 6.28 -10.60 9.67
CA GLU A 233 6.19 -12.07 9.61
C GLU A 233 5.27 -12.52 8.46
N TRP A 234 4.10 -11.90 8.29
CA TRP A 234 3.18 -12.18 7.20
C TRP A 234 3.74 -11.75 5.84
N ASP A 235 4.44 -10.62 5.80
CA ASP A 235 5.16 -10.13 4.61
C ASP A 235 6.17 -11.19 4.12
N GLY A 236 6.98 -11.73 5.03
CA GLY A 236 7.90 -12.83 4.73
C GLY A 236 7.22 -14.14 4.31
N ALA A 237 5.95 -14.33 4.65
CA ALA A 237 5.12 -15.44 4.20
C ALA A 237 4.38 -15.15 2.87
N GLY A 238 4.57 -13.96 2.30
CA GLY A 238 3.97 -13.55 1.02
C GLY A 238 2.59 -12.89 1.13
N TYR A 239 2.19 -12.41 2.32
CA TYR A 239 0.95 -11.67 2.53
C TYR A 239 1.23 -10.23 3.00
N HIS A 240 0.68 -9.22 2.31
CA HIS A 240 0.96 -7.81 2.60
C HIS A 240 -0.24 -7.14 3.27
N PHE A 241 -0.08 -6.78 4.55
CA PHE A 241 -1.09 -6.11 5.36
C PHE A 241 -0.52 -4.87 6.03
N ASN A 242 -1.41 -4.02 6.56
CA ASN A 242 -1.03 -2.78 7.24
C ASN A 242 -1.60 -2.66 8.66
N LEU A 243 -1.17 -1.61 9.37
CA LEU A 243 -1.55 -1.37 10.77
C LEU A 243 -3.05 -1.20 10.97
N ASP A 244 -3.72 -0.47 10.07
CA ASP A 244 -5.17 -0.26 10.14
C ASP A 244 -5.93 -1.58 10.00
N TRP A 245 -5.55 -2.43 9.04
CA TRP A 245 -6.16 -3.75 8.84
C TRP A 245 -5.96 -4.67 10.06
N LEU A 246 -4.76 -4.68 10.63
CA LEU A 246 -4.46 -5.49 11.82
C LEU A 246 -5.22 -4.97 13.03
N LEU A 247 -5.18 -3.66 13.29
CA LEU A 247 -5.91 -3.03 14.38
C LEU A 247 -7.41 -3.29 14.26
N ARG A 248 -7.95 -3.33 13.05
CA ARG A 248 -9.36 -3.66 12.80
C ARG A 248 -9.67 -5.09 13.21
N SER A 249 -8.81 -6.05 12.88
CA SER A 249 -8.94 -7.44 13.35
C SER A 249 -8.85 -7.57 14.87
N VAL A 250 -8.02 -6.74 15.52
CA VAL A 250 -7.99 -6.63 16.99
C VAL A 250 -9.31 -6.09 17.53
N ASN A 251 -9.85 -5.06 16.88
CA ASN A 251 -11.11 -4.45 17.27
C ASN A 251 -12.27 -5.45 17.19
N THR A 252 -12.44 -6.15 16.06
CA THR A 252 -13.53 -7.13 15.91
C THR A 252 -13.49 -8.22 16.98
N VAL A 253 -12.28 -8.66 17.36
CA VAL A 253 -12.06 -9.62 18.46
C VAL A 253 -12.46 -9.06 19.82
N LEU A 254 -12.17 -7.79 20.10
CA LEU A 254 -12.44 -7.18 21.40
C LEU A 254 -13.88 -6.71 21.57
N THR A 255 -14.47 -6.16 20.52
CA THR A 255 -15.73 -5.40 20.60
C THR A 255 -16.85 -6.07 19.83
N GLY A 256 -16.54 -6.91 18.84
CA GLY A 256 -17.54 -7.41 17.88
C GLY A 256 -17.86 -6.40 16.77
N GLU A 257 -17.15 -5.28 16.71
CA GLU A 257 -17.41 -4.17 15.78
C GLU A 257 -16.13 -3.84 14.99
N ALA A 258 -16.28 -3.40 13.74
CA ALA A 258 -15.18 -2.97 12.89
C ALA A 258 -14.74 -1.54 13.21
N LYS A 259 -15.68 -0.66 13.56
CA LYS A 259 -15.41 0.77 13.77
C LYS A 259 -14.56 1.03 15.01
N PHE A 260 -13.46 1.76 14.84
CA PHE A 260 -12.49 1.99 15.92
C PHE A 260 -13.02 2.78 17.12
N GLN A 261 -14.11 3.51 16.99
CA GLN A 261 -14.75 4.21 18.12
C GLN A 261 -15.12 3.26 19.28
N PHE A 262 -15.31 1.97 19.00
CA PHE A 262 -15.61 0.97 20.04
C PHE A 262 -14.39 0.51 20.84
N LEU A 263 -13.18 0.89 20.41
CA LEU A 263 -11.96 0.73 21.21
C LEU A 263 -11.85 1.79 22.32
N ASP A 264 -12.66 2.86 22.28
CA ASP A 264 -12.63 3.90 23.31
C ASP A 264 -12.95 3.29 24.69
N GLY A 265 -12.07 3.56 25.67
CA GLY A 265 -12.21 3.05 27.03
C GLY A 265 -11.67 1.62 27.26
N LYS A 266 -11.10 0.95 26.24
CA LYS A 266 -10.37 -0.30 26.43
C LYS A 266 -9.00 -0.05 27.04
N THR A 267 -8.65 -0.87 28.02
CA THR A 267 -7.34 -0.81 28.68
C THR A 267 -6.23 -1.38 27.78
N ALA A 268 -4.99 -0.92 28.01
CA ALA A 268 -3.80 -1.48 27.37
C ALA A 268 -3.71 -3.02 27.44
N ASP A 269 -4.06 -3.61 28.59
CA ASP A 269 -4.02 -5.07 28.77
C ASP A 269 -5.13 -5.79 28.00
N GLU A 270 -6.33 -5.22 27.91
CA GLU A 270 -7.38 -5.75 27.03
C GLU A 270 -6.92 -5.74 25.58
N VAL A 271 -6.36 -4.63 25.10
CA VAL A 271 -5.88 -4.50 23.71
C VAL A 271 -4.73 -5.46 23.42
N ARG A 272 -3.78 -5.59 24.34
CA ARG A 272 -2.67 -6.54 24.25
C ARG A 272 -3.16 -7.98 24.16
N ASN A 273 -4.16 -8.34 24.97
CA ASN A 273 -4.77 -9.67 24.91
C ASN A 273 -5.58 -9.87 23.61
N GLY A 274 -6.27 -8.83 23.13
CA GLY A 274 -6.94 -8.81 21.84
C GLY A 274 -5.98 -9.07 20.68
N LEU A 275 -4.83 -8.39 20.66
CA LEU A 275 -3.79 -8.59 19.65
C LEU A 275 -3.29 -10.03 19.61
N LYS A 276 -3.03 -10.64 20.78
CA LYS A 276 -2.60 -12.06 20.85
C LYS A 276 -3.65 -13.00 20.26
N ARG A 277 -4.94 -12.78 20.53
CA ARG A 277 -6.01 -13.63 19.98
C ARG A 277 -6.22 -13.39 18.49
N ALA A 278 -6.27 -12.13 18.06
CA ALA A 278 -6.42 -11.76 16.66
C ALA A 278 -5.31 -12.35 15.80
N THR A 279 -4.04 -12.15 16.17
CA THR A 279 -2.89 -12.68 15.42
C THR A 279 -2.90 -14.21 15.31
N LYS A 280 -3.22 -14.93 16.40
CA LYS A 280 -3.41 -16.39 16.38
C LYS A 280 -4.46 -16.84 15.38
N TYR A 281 -5.62 -16.18 15.35
CA TYR A 281 -6.70 -16.56 14.46
C TYR A 281 -6.53 -16.03 13.03
N ILE A 282 -5.75 -14.96 12.82
CA ILE A 282 -5.28 -14.56 11.50
C ILE A 282 -4.38 -15.66 10.95
N ASP A 283 -3.38 -16.13 11.70
CA ASP A 283 -2.51 -17.23 11.28
C ASP A 283 -3.34 -18.48 10.94
N THR A 284 -4.35 -18.79 11.76
CA THR A 284 -5.28 -19.89 11.48
C THR A 284 -6.07 -19.66 10.20
N SER A 285 -6.60 -18.45 9.98
CA SER A 285 -7.39 -18.09 8.79
C SER A 285 -6.56 -18.18 7.51
N LEU A 286 -5.34 -17.64 7.51
CA LEU A 286 -4.43 -17.70 6.38
C LEU A 286 -4.07 -19.16 6.04
N ASN A 287 -3.80 -19.99 7.05
CA ASN A 287 -3.55 -21.42 6.83
C ASN A 287 -4.76 -22.17 6.27
N LEU A 288 -5.98 -21.86 6.72
CA LEU A 288 -7.22 -22.45 6.20
C LEU A 288 -7.46 -22.03 4.75
N ILE A 289 -7.34 -20.74 4.45
CA ILE A 289 -7.55 -20.16 3.13
C ILE A 289 -6.48 -20.68 2.15
N GLY A 290 -5.20 -20.56 2.49
CA GLY A 290 -4.10 -21.06 1.67
C GLY A 290 -4.12 -22.59 1.51
N GLY A 291 -4.43 -23.33 2.57
CA GLY A 291 -4.43 -24.81 2.53
C GLY A 291 -5.62 -25.41 1.78
N ARG A 292 -6.83 -24.85 1.93
CA ARG A 292 -8.06 -25.41 1.34
C ARG A 292 -8.47 -24.76 0.03
N LEU A 293 -8.33 -23.43 -0.09
CA LEU A 293 -8.67 -22.67 -1.31
C LEU A 293 -7.45 -22.43 -2.20
N GLY A 294 -6.23 -22.63 -1.68
CA GLY A 294 -5.00 -22.42 -2.43
C GLY A 294 -4.58 -20.95 -2.54
N LEU A 295 -5.25 -20.01 -1.88
CA LEU A 295 -4.94 -18.58 -1.94
C LEU A 295 -3.80 -18.24 -0.98
N ASP A 296 -2.59 -18.48 -1.47
CA ASP A 296 -1.37 -18.66 -0.67
C ASP A 296 -0.40 -17.45 -0.69
N HIS A 297 -0.76 -16.34 -1.34
CA HIS A 297 0.04 -15.12 -1.39
C HIS A 297 -0.82 -13.90 -1.78
N ASP A 298 -0.32 -12.69 -1.55
CA ASP A 298 -1.09 -11.44 -1.60
C ASP A 298 -1.79 -11.20 -2.94
N ARG A 299 -1.10 -11.47 -4.05
CA ARG A 299 -1.63 -11.24 -5.42
C ARG A 299 -2.92 -12.02 -5.71
N VAL A 300 -3.10 -13.17 -5.09
CA VAL A 300 -4.31 -14.01 -5.25
C VAL A 300 -5.20 -13.95 -4.00
N PHE A 301 -4.78 -13.24 -2.96
CA PHE A 301 -5.52 -13.14 -1.70
C PHE A 301 -6.59 -12.06 -1.77
N PHE A 302 -7.65 -12.37 -2.53
CA PHE A 302 -8.83 -11.53 -2.59
C PHE A 302 -9.62 -11.53 -1.27
N GLY A 303 -10.52 -10.56 -1.09
CA GLY A 303 -11.41 -10.56 0.08
C GLY A 303 -10.71 -10.37 1.43
N ARG A 304 -9.52 -9.73 1.47
CA ARG A 304 -8.70 -9.54 2.69
C ARG A 304 -9.47 -9.00 3.91
N PHE A 305 -10.51 -8.20 3.70
CA PHE A 305 -11.36 -7.66 4.78
C PHE A 305 -12.43 -8.63 5.31
N GLY A 306 -12.58 -9.81 4.68
CA GLY A 306 -13.33 -10.92 5.26
C GLY A 306 -12.58 -11.62 6.40
N VAL A 307 -11.25 -11.46 6.48
CA VAL A 307 -10.42 -12.05 7.55
C VAL A 307 -10.85 -11.55 8.95
N PRO A 308 -11.03 -10.25 9.22
CA PRO A 308 -11.57 -9.78 10.50
C PRO A 308 -12.87 -10.47 10.97
N VAL A 309 -13.74 -10.85 10.03
CA VAL A 309 -15.00 -11.59 10.31
C VAL A 309 -14.70 -13.04 10.67
N ILE A 310 -13.86 -13.73 9.90
CA ILE A 310 -13.40 -15.10 10.19
C ILE A 310 -12.70 -15.16 11.55
N VAL A 311 -11.81 -14.22 11.82
CA VAL A 311 -11.04 -14.11 13.07
C VAL A 311 -11.97 -14.00 14.26
N ARG A 312 -13.00 -13.15 14.20
CA ARG A 312 -14.01 -13.03 15.25
C ARG A 312 -14.84 -14.32 15.40
N TYR A 313 -15.25 -14.93 14.29
CA TYR A 313 -15.98 -16.21 14.31
C TYR A 313 -15.20 -17.31 15.04
N LEU A 314 -13.89 -17.42 14.75
CA LEU A 314 -12.99 -18.39 15.38
C LEU A 314 -12.72 -18.04 16.85
N ASP A 315 -12.58 -16.75 17.21
CA ASP A 315 -12.35 -16.31 18.58
C ASP A 315 -13.53 -16.64 19.51
N GLN A 316 -14.77 -16.49 19.03
CA GLN A 316 -15.98 -16.86 19.77
C GLN A 316 -16.16 -18.37 19.95
N ARG A 317 -15.42 -19.18 19.19
CA ARG A 317 -15.50 -20.65 19.21
C ARG A 317 -14.12 -21.25 19.47
N PRO A 318 -13.54 -21.04 20.67
CA PRO A 318 -12.21 -21.54 21.00
C PRO A 318 -12.22 -23.08 21.02
N GLY A 319 -11.81 -23.66 19.89
CA GLY A 319 -11.87 -25.09 19.57
C GLY A 319 -11.63 -25.30 18.07
N GLN A 320 -11.54 -26.55 17.60
CA GLN A 320 -11.52 -26.81 16.15
C GLN A 320 -12.97 -26.75 15.63
N ILE A 321 -13.24 -25.84 14.70
CA ILE A 321 -14.44 -25.92 13.85
C ILE A 321 -14.38 -27.21 13.05
N ASN A 322 -15.52 -27.87 12.86
CA ASN A 322 -15.53 -29.11 12.09
C ASN A 322 -15.34 -28.83 10.58
N GLU A 323 -15.11 -29.88 9.81
CA GLU A 323 -14.89 -29.77 8.35
C GLU A 323 -16.02 -29.03 7.62
N LYS A 324 -17.28 -29.29 7.96
CA LYS A 324 -18.43 -28.65 7.32
C LYS A 324 -18.51 -27.17 7.65
N GLU A 325 -18.23 -26.79 8.90
CA GLU A 325 -18.18 -25.39 9.32
C GLU A 325 -17.03 -24.65 8.67
N ARG A 326 -15.84 -25.28 8.62
CA ARG A 326 -14.65 -24.76 7.92
C ARG A 326 -14.98 -24.50 6.45
N ASP A 327 -15.48 -25.49 5.73
CA ASP A 327 -15.71 -25.35 4.28
C ASP A 327 -16.86 -24.38 3.98
N LYS A 328 -17.90 -24.32 4.83
CA LYS A 328 -18.97 -23.31 4.71
C LYS A 328 -18.46 -21.88 4.97
N LEU A 329 -17.57 -21.68 5.94
CA LEU A 329 -16.94 -20.39 6.20
C LEU A 329 -16.02 -19.97 5.04
N LEU A 330 -15.28 -20.91 4.46
CA LEU A 330 -14.44 -20.67 3.28
C LEU A 330 -15.26 -20.41 2.02
N PHE A 331 -16.42 -21.06 1.87
CA PHE A 331 -17.39 -20.73 0.82
C PHE A 331 -17.84 -19.27 0.95
N TRP A 332 -18.23 -18.83 2.15
CA TRP A 332 -18.58 -17.42 2.39
C TRP A 332 -17.42 -16.49 2.02
N PHE A 333 -16.20 -16.79 2.46
CA PHE A 333 -15.01 -15.98 2.18
C PHE A 333 -14.77 -15.84 0.68
N ALA A 334 -14.79 -16.97 -0.06
CA ALA A 334 -14.58 -16.97 -1.49
C ALA A 334 -15.67 -16.17 -2.21
N GLN A 335 -16.94 -16.32 -1.83
CA GLN A 335 -18.05 -15.57 -2.41
C GLN A 335 -17.96 -14.07 -2.10
N ALA A 336 -17.63 -13.69 -0.87
CA ALA A 336 -17.42 -12.29 -0.50
C ALA A 336 -16.27 -11.65 -1.31
N GLY A 337 -15.19 -12.41 -1.55
CA GLY A 337 -14.07 -12.00 -2.40
C GLY A 337 -14.45 -11.86 -3.88
N MET A 338 -15.08 -12.90 -4.47
CA MET A 338 -15.50 -12.94 -5.88
C MET A 338 -16.35 -11.74 -6.29
N TRP A 339 -17.26 -11.35 -5.40
CA TRP A 339 -18.22 -10.27 -5.67
C TRP A 339 -17.74 -8.90 -5.20
N GLY A 340 -16.57 -8.81 -4.55
CA GLY A 340 -16.02 -7.54 -4.08
C GLY A 340 -16.81 -6.94 -2.91
N ARG A 341 -17.33 -7.76 -1.99
CA ARG A 341 -18.15 -7.30 -0.85
C ARG A 341 -17.50 -6.16 -0.05
N PHE A 342 -16.17 -6.15 0.03
CA PHE A 342 -15.41 -5.17 0.81
C PHE A 342 -14.66 -4.14 -0.04
N SER A 343 -14.96 -4.00 -1.33
CA SER A 343 -14.27 -3.00 -2.18
C SER A 343 -14.73 -1.57 -1.91
N GLY A 344 -15.86 -1.40 -1.22
CA GLY A 344 -16.46 -0.10 -0.94
C GLY A 344 -16.58 0.22 0.56
N SER A 345 -17.82 0.21 1.07
CA SER A 345 -18.17 0.45 2.48
C SER A 345 -17.70 -0.67 3.44
N THR A 346 -16.38 -0.84 3.55
CA THR A 346 -15.72 -1.96 4.23
C THR A 346 -16.19 -2.12 5.69
N GLU A 347 -16.16 -1.05 6.48
CA GLU A 347 -16.58 -1.08 7.90
C GLU A 347 -18.04 -1.54 8.04
N SER A 348 -18.94 -0.96 7.24
CA SER A 348 -20.37 -1.29 7.29
C SER A 348 -20.65 -2.75 6.94
N PHE A 349 -19.97 -3.30 5.94
CA PHE A 349 -20.15 -4.71 5.58
C PHE A 349 -19.56 -5.65 6.64
N ILE A 350 -18.41 -5.32 7.22
CA ILE A 350 -17.85 -6.09 8.35
C ILE A 350 -18.85 -6.06 9.52
N ASP A 351 -19.36 -4.90 9.93
CA ASP A 351 -20.33 -4.79 11.04
C ASP A 351 -21.61 -5.61 10.76
N GLN A 352 -22.13 -5.57 9.52
CA GLN A 352 -23.28 -6.38 9.11
C GLN A 352 -23.00 -7.88 9.21
N ASP A 353 -21.83 -8.31 8.76
CA ASP A 353 -21.41 -9.72 8.78
C ASP A 353 -21.16 -10.21 10.21
N LEU A 354 -20.56 -9.38 11.06
CA LEU A 354 -20.39 -9.66 12.49
C LEU A 354 -21.76 -9.78 13.18
N GLY A 355 -22.69 -8.87 12.91
CA GLY A 355 -24.07 -8.95 13.43
C GLY A 355 -24.83 -10.20 12.95
N ALA A 356 -24.47 -10.77 11.79
CA ALA A 356 -25.04 -12.03 11.31
C ALA A 356 -24.51 -13.25 12.08
N LEU A 357 -23.31 -13.15 12.64
CA LEU A 357 -22.69 -14.19 13.46
C LEU A 357 -23.19 -14.19 14.91
N GLU A 358 -23.73 -13.06 15.38
CA GLU A 358 -24.17 -12.88 16.77
C GLU A 358 -25.66 -13.19 16.99
N GLY A 359 -26.00 -13.52 18.25
CA GLY A 359 -27.36 -13.85 18.70
C GLY A 359 -27.68 -15.36 18.70
N ALA A 360 -28.85 -15.72 19.24
CA ALA A 360 -29.30 -17.12 19.37
C ALA A 360 -29.50 -17.82 18.02
N ASP A 361 -29.91 -17.06 17.01
CA ASP A 361 -30.08 -17.53 15.62
C ASP A 361 -28.90 -17.09 14.71
N GLY A 362 -27.80 -16.61 15.31
CA GLY A 362 -26.60 -16.18 14.59
C GLY A 362 -25.72 -17.33 14.14
N GLY A 363 -24.97 -17.14 13.05
CA GLY A 363 -24.03 -18.14 12.56
C GLY A 363 -23.82 -18.10 11.05
N LEU A 364 -23.18 -19.16 10.52
CA LEU A 364 -22.78 -19.21 9.11
C LEU A 364 -23.97 -19.17 8.15
N ASP A 365 -25.11 -19.79 8.48
CA ASP A 365 -26.30 -19.77 7.62
C ASP A 365 -26.84 -18.34 7.46
N LYS A 366 -26.95 -17.59 8.56
CA LYS A 366 -27.39 -16.19 8.53
C LYS A 366 -26.39 -15.29 7.81
N LEU A 367 -25.09 -15.58 7.94
CA LEU A 367 -24.03 -14.89 7.20
C LEU A 367 -24.16 -15.12 5.68
N LEU A 368 -24.50 -16.34 5.24
CA LEU A 368 -24.79 -16.63 3.84
C LEU A 368 -26.11 -16.01 3.35
N GLU A 369 -27.13 -15.92 4.21
CA GLU A 369 -28.36 -15.20 3.89
C GLU A 369 -28.09 -13.72 3.65
N GLN A 370 -27.28 -13.07 4.48
CA GLN A 370 -26.88 -11.68 4.27
C GLN A 370 -26.17 -11.49 2.92
N LEU A 371 -25.26 -12.41 2.56
CA LEU A 371 -24.57 -12.35 1.28
C LEU A 371 -25.55 -12.48 0.10
N ARG A 372 -26.55 -13.36 0.21
CA ARG A 372 -27.60 -13.53 -0.81
C ARG A 372 -28.57 -12.34 -0.89
N LEU A 373 -28.89 -11.72 0.23
CA LEU A 373 -29.72 -10.50 0.24
C LEU A 373 -28.99 -9.34 -0.45
N TRP A 374 -27.66 -9.31 -0.33
CA TRP A 374 -26.83 -8.29 -0.97
C TRP A 374 -26.60 -8.54 -2.47
N HIS A 375 -26.24 -9.75 -2.90
CA HIS A 375 -25.87 -10.06 -4.29
C HIS A 375 -26.99 -10.74 -5.11
N GLY A 376 -27.84 -11.54 -4.46
CA GLY A 376 -28.76 -12.48 -5.12
C GLY A 376 -28.22 -13.91 -5.12
N GLY A 377 -28.43 -14.63 -6.22
CA GLY A 377 -27.85 -15.97 -6.41
C GLY A 377 -26.32 -15.96 -6.32
N LEU A 378 -25.74 -17.03 -5.77
CA LEU A 378 -24.28 -17.18 -5.59
C LEU A 378 -23.62 -18.07 -6.66
N SER A 379 -24.35 -18.33 -7.74
CA SER A 379 -23.81 -19.06 -8.89
C SER A 379 -22.99 -18.13 -9.78
N VAL A 380 -21.86 -18.63 -10.27
CA VAL A 380 -21.02 -17.96 -11.25
C VAL A 380 -21.54 -18.25 -12.65
N GLU A 381 -21.55 -17.23 -13.50
CA GLU A 381 -21.95 -17.32 -14.91
C GLU A 381 -20.75 -17.08 -15.85
N PRO A 382 -20.82 -17.53 -17.11
CA PRO A 382 -19.74 -17.32 -18.08
C PRO A 382 -19.34 -15.84 -18.24
N GLY A 383 -20.30 -14.92 -18.09
CA GLY A 383 -20.08 -13.48 -18.16
C GLY A 383 -19.16 -12.91 -17.08
N ASN A 384 -18.93 -13.63 -15.98
CA ASN A 384 -18.00 -13.19 -14.93
C ASN A 384 -16.52 -13.38 -15.29
N PHE A 385 -16.21 -14.19 -16.31
CA PHE A 385 -14.84 -14.42 -16.82
C PHE A 385 -14.49 -13.52 -18.02
N THR A 386 -15.03 -12.30 -18.05
CA THR A 386 -14.79 -11.31 -19.12
C THR A 386 -13.63 -10.36 -18.82
N GLY A 387 -13.13 -10.32 -17.58
CA GLY A 387 -12.02 -9.47 -17.18
C GLY A 387 -10.74 -9.75 -17.98
N SER A 388 -9.91 -8.72 -18.16
CA SER A 388 -8.73 -8.75 -19.04
C SER A 388 -7.43 -8.31 -18.35
N SER A 389 -7.45 -8.16 -17.02
CA SER A 389 -6.29 -7.78 -16.22
C SER A 389 -5.99 -8.81 -15.14
N LEU A 390 -4.76 -8.77 -14.63
CA LEU A 390 -4.34 -9.57 -13.48
C LEU A 390 -4.94 -9.05 -12.16
N GLY A 391 -5.47 -7.82 -12.17
CA GLY A 391 -6.30 -7.24 -11.09
C GLY A 391 -7.79 -7.55 -11.22
N ALA A 392 -8.23 -8.25 -12.27
CA ALA A 392 -9.63 -8.60 -12.44
C ALA A 392 -10.11 -9.50 -11.29
N ARG A 393 -11.34 -9.25 -10.79
CA ARG A 393 -11.90 -9.96 -9.62
C ARG A 393 -11.88 -11.49 -9.73
N PHE A 394 -11.99 -12.02 -10.95
CA PHE A 394 -12.01 -13.46 -11.22
C PHE A 394 -10.62 -14.06 -11.51
N TYR A 395 -9.55 -13.26 -11.57
CA TYR A 395 -8.18 -13.78 -11.68
C TYR A 395 -7.79 -14.65 -10.47
N PRO A 396 -7.98 -14.21 -9.21
CA PRO A 396 -7.81 -15.06 -8.03
C PRO A 396 -8.67 -16.33 -8.06
N VAL A 397 -9.86 -16.27 -8.68
CA VAL A 397 -10.76 -17.42 -8.81
C VAL A 397 -10.18 -18.47 -9.75
N LEU A 398 -9.56 -18.06 -10.85
CA LEU A 398 -8.84 -18.99 -11.74
C LEU A 398 -7.68 -19.69 -11.02
N TYR A 399 -6.96 -18.95 -10.16
CA TYR A 399 -5.90 -19.54 -9.34
C TYR A 399 -6.46 -20.51 -8.28
N LEU A 400 -7.53 -20.12 -7.59
CA LEU A 400 -8.27 -20.99 -6.66
C LEU A 400 -8.71 -22.28 -7.34
N LEU A 401 -9.30 -22.19 -8.54
CA LEU A 401 -9.71 -23.36 -9.33
C LEU A 401 -8.51 -24.28 -9.60
N THR A 402 -7.40 -23.71 -10.06
CA THR A 402 -6.16 -24.45 -10.37
C THR A 402 -5.70 -25.26 -9.17
N ARG A 403 -5.74 -24.67 -7.97
CA ARG A 403 -5.32 -25.30 -6.73
C ARG A 403 -6.32 -26.35 -6.24
N MET A 404 -7.61 -26.00 -6.16
CA MET A 404 -8.67 -26.85 -5.62
C MET A 404 -8.96 -28.07 -6.49
N SER A 405 -8.93 -27.91 -7.82
CA SER A 405 -9.21 -28.99 -8.77
C SER A 405 -7.98 -29.81 -9.17
N HIS A 406 -6.82 -29.52 -8.55
CA HIS A 406 -5.55 -30.18 -8.86
C HIS A 406 -5.21 -30.17 -10.36
N ALA A 407 -5.37 -29.01 -10.99
CA ALA A 407 -5.00 -28.78 -12.38
C ALA A 407 -3.58 -29.28 -12.65
N ARG A 408 -3.37 -29.91 -13.81
CA ARG A 408 -2.09 -30.54 -14.16
C ARG A 408 -1.24 -29.62 -15.03
N ASP A 409 0.05 -29.59 -14.75
CA ASP A 409 1.05 -28.99 -15.60
C ASP A 409 1.11 -29.72 -16.94
N TRP A 410 1.17 -28.98 -18.04
CA TRP A 410 1.10 -29.56 -19.37
C TRP A 410 2.40 -30.23 -19.84
N GLY A 411 3.55 -29.90 -19.25
CA GLY A 411 4.84 -30.48 -19.61
C GLY A 411 5.20 -31.70 -18.77
N THR A 412 4.77 -31.73 -17.50
CA THR A 412 5.09 -32.82 -16.58
C THR A 412 3.91 -33.76 -16.28
N GLY A 413 2.67 -33.32 -16.54
CA GLY A 413 1.45 -34.03 -16.18
C GLY A 413 1.16 -34.08 -14.67
N LEU A 414 1.99 -33.43 -13.84
CA LEU A 414 1.86 -33.41 -12.39
C LEU A 414 0.88 -32.30 -11.94
N ALA A 415 0.22 -32.50 -10.81
CA ALA A 415 -0.67 -31.49 -10.24
C ALA A 415 0.10 -30.24 -9.78
N LEU A 416 -0.44 -29.06 -10.09
CA LEU A 416 0.11 -27.73 -9.78
C LEU A 416 -0.11 -27.36 -8.30
N LYS A 417 0.59 -28.06 -7.39
CA LYS A 417 0.48 -27.90 -5.93
C LYS A 417 1.34 -26.77 -5.37
N SER A 418 1.06 -26.33 -4.14
CA SER A 418 1.79 -25.25 -3.46
C SER A 418 3.19 -25.62 -3.00
N SER A 419 3.50 -26.92 -2.88
CA SER A 419 4.78 -27.43 -2.38
C SER A 419 5.82 -27.72 -3.48
N LEU A 420 5.66 -27.16 -4.68
CA LEU A 420 6.65 -27.34 -5.75
C LEU A 420 7.96 -26.63 -5.40
N LEU A 421 9.07 -27.38 -5.34
CA LEU A 421 10.39 -26.88 -4.97
C LEU A 421 11.22 -26.46 -6.19
N GLY A 422 11.97 -25.37 -6.05
CA GLY A 422 12.92 -24.87 -7.07
C GLY A 422 12.37 -23.74 -7.94
N LYS A 423 13.25 -22.83 -8.40
CA LYS A 423 12.87 -21.63 -9.17
C LYS A 423 12.10 -21.94 -10.46
N MET A 424 12.39 -23.07 -11.11
CA MET A 424 11.73 -23.49 -12.36
C MET A 424 10.34 -24.09 -12.14
N SER A 425 10.00 -24.45 -10.91
CA SER A 425 8.71 -25.03 -10.54
C SER A 425 7.70 -23.96 -10.08
N LYS A 426 8.10 -22.68 -10.08
CA LYS A 426 7.21 -21.54 -9.79
C LYS A 426 6.11 -21.49 -10.85
N LEU A 427 4.88 -21.22 -10.40
CA LEU A 427 3.75 -21.01 -11.29
C LEU A 427 3.88 -19.68 -12.04
N GLU A 428 3.68 -19.74 -13.34
CA GLU A 428 3.58 -18.59 -14.23
C GLU A 428 2.24 -18.61 -14.95
N VAL A 429 1.72 -17.42 -15.25
CA VAL A 429 0.57 -17.25 -16.11
C VAL A 429 1.01 -17.51 -17.54
N HIS A 430 0.32 -18.42 -18.22
CA HIS A 430 0.52 -18.73 -19.62
C HIS A 430 -0.69 -18.27 -20.45
N HIS A 431 -0.42 -17.45 -21.46
CA HIS A 431 -1.38 -17.10 -22.51
C HIS A 431 -1.54 -18.29 -23.45
N ILE A 432 -2.69 -18.95 -23.38
CA ILE A 432 -2.99 -20.16 -24.15
C ILE A 432 -2.79 -19.90 -25.64
N PHE A 433 -3.44 -18.86 -26.15
CA PHE A 433 -3.09 -18.26 -27.43
C PHE A 433 -2.02 -17.19 -27.19
N PRO A 434 -0.81 -17.33 -27.77
CA PRO A 434 0.28 -16.42 -27.51
C PRO A 434 -0.03 -14.97 -27.89
N LYS A 435 0.31 -14.02 -27.02
CA LYS A 435 0.10 -12.58 -27.25
C LYS A 435 0.59 -12.13 -28.63
N ALA A 436 1.83 -12.46 -28.97
CA ALA A 436 2.46 -12.08 -30.23
C ALA A 436 1.67 -12.55 -31.47
N GLN A 437 1.05 -13.73 -31.41
CA GLN A 437 0.25 -14.27 -32.52
C GLN A 437 -1.10 -13.56 -32.62
N LEU A 438 -1.74 -13.28 -31.48
CA LEU A 438 -3.01 -12.57 -31.46
C LEU A 438 -2.86 -11.11 -31.94
N TYR A 439 -1.79 -10.41 -31.53
CA TYR A 439 -1.52 -9.05 -32.02
C TYR A 439 -1.22 -9.02 -33.52
N LYS A 440 -0.52 -10.00 -34.08
CA LYS A 440 -0.35 -10.14 -35.55
C LYS A 440 -1.69 -10.24 -36.28
N LYS A 441 -2.70 -10.85 -35.65
CA LYS A 441 -4.08 -10.96 -36.17
C LYS A 441 -4.96 -9.75 -35.83
N LYS A 442 -4.40 -8.71 -35.19
CA LYS A 442 -5.07 -7.46 -34.81
C LYS A 442 -6.20 -7.63 -33.79
N PHE A 443 -6.11 -8.64 -32.93
CA PHE A 443 -6.99 -8.71 -31.76
C PHE A 443 -6.72 -7.55 -30.81
N MET A 444 -7.76 -7.04 -30.16
CA MET A 444 -7.63 -5.96 -29.18
C MET A 444 -7.01 -6.49 -27.89
N ARG A 445 -6.32 -5.64 -27.13
CA ARG A 445 -5.66 -6.07 -25.90
C ARG A 445 -6.62 -6.70 -24.89
N VAL A 446 -7.85 -6.18 -24.77
CA VAL A 446 -8.89 -6.75 -23.90
C VAL A 446 -9.15 -8.22 -24.23
N ASP A 447 -9.09 -8.60 -25.51
CA ASP A 447 -9.24 -9.97 -25.95
C ASP A 447 -7.95 -10.76 -25.76
N VAL A 448 -6.78 -10.17 -26.05
CA VAL A 448 -5.46 -10.82 -25.88
C VAL A 448 -5.22 -11.23 -24.44
N ASN A 449 -5.51 -10.32 -23.51
CA ASN A 449 -5.35 -10.50 -22.08
C ASN A 449 -6.63 -10.98 -21.39
N ALA A 450 -7.62 -11.46 -22.15
CA ALA A 450 -8.82 -12.03 -21.55
C ALA A 450 -8.45 -13.12 -20.54
N LEU A 451 -9.08 -13.11 -19.38
CA LEU A 451 -8.84 -14.09 -18.32
C LEU A 451 -9.08 -15.53 -18.82
N ALA A 452 -10.05 -15.71 -19.71
CA ALA A 452 -10.32 -16.99 -20.38
C ALA A 452 -9.22 -17.42 -21.37
N ASN A 453 -8.19 -16.61 -21.62
CA ASN A 453 -6.96 -16.98 -22.34
C ASN A 453 -5.82 -17.35 -21.39
N PHE A 454 -6.01 -17.30 -20.07
CA PHE A 454 -4.95 -17.58 -19.10
C PHE A 454 -5.05 -18.98 -18.52
N CYS A 455 -3.92 -19.60 -18.28
CA CYS A 455 -3.79 -20.80 -17.46
C CYS A 455 -2.51 -20.72 -16.63
N PHE A 456 -2.30 -21.65 -15.70
CA PHE A 456 -1.09 -21.67 -14.88
C PHE A 456 -0.24 -22.88 -15.26
N LEU A 457 1.05 -22.63 -15.45
CA LEU A 457 2.05 -23.66 -15.77
C LEU A 457 3.29 -23.44 -14.92
N THR A 458 4.12 -24.46 -14.77
CA THR A 458 5.48 -24.26 -14.27
C THR A 458 6.28 -23.42 -15.26
N LYS A 459 7.22 -22.63 -14.73
CA LYS A 459 8.12 -21.79 -15.55
C LYS A 459 8.83 -22.59 -16.65
N ASP A 460 9.28 -23.81 -16.36
CA ASP A 460 9.92 -24.67 -17.35
C ASP A 460 8.99 -25.02 -18.52
N THR A 461 7.78 -25.49 -18.22
CA THR A 461 6.75 -25.80 -19.22
C THR A 461 6.37 -24.57 -20.03
N ASN A 462 6.20 -23.41 -19.39
CA ASN A 462 5.85 -22.15 -20.05
C ASN A 462 6.92 -21.75 -21.10
N LEU A 463 8.20 -21.84 -20.74
CA LEU A 463 9.32 -21.56 -21.64
C LEU A 463 9.39 -22.54 -22.82
N ASN A 464 9.12 -23.83 -22.57
CA ASN A 464 9.15 -24.88 -23.59
C ASN A 464 8.01 -24.76 -24.62
N ILE A 465 6.85 -24.22 -24.23
CA ILE A 465 5.74 -23.96 -25.17
C ILE A 465 6.06 -22.76 -26.07
N SER A 466 6.60 -21.68 -25.49
CA SER A 466 6.96 -20.45 -26.21
C SER A 466 5.77 -19.82 -26.95
N ASP A 467 5.95 -19.33 -28.18
CA ASP A 467 4.94 -18.64 -28.99
C ASP A 467 4.15 -19.54 -29.96
N ARG A 468 4.14 -20.87 -29.70
CA ARG A 468 3.42 -21.86 -30.50
C ARG A 468 1.91 -21.73 -30.34
N LEU A 469 1.17 -22.01 -31.42
CA LEU A 469 -0.30 -21.96 -31.40
C LEU A 469 -0.90 -23.23 -30.76
N PRO A 470 -2.05 -23.13 -30.06
CA PRO A 470 -2.73 -24.28 -29.45
C PRO A 470 -2.93 -25.46 -30.39
N GLU A 471 -3.29 -25.22 -31.65
CA GLU A 471 -3.46 -26.28 -32.66
C GLU A 471 -2.19 -27.13 -32.89
N GLU A 472 -1.00 -26.58 -32.61
CA GLU A 472 0.27 -27.27 -32.77
C GLU A 472 0.65 -28.09 -31.53
N TYR A 473 0.51 -27.49 -30.34
CA TYR A 473 1.07 -28.04 -29.10
C TYR A 473 0.05 -28.79 -28.24
N PHE A 474 -1.26 -28.50 -28.34
CA PHE A 474 -2.30 -29.26 -27.62
C PHE A 474 -2.36 -30.75 -27.96
N PRO A 475 -2.29 -31.19 -29.24
CA PRO A 475 -2.26 -32.61 -29.56
C PRO A 475 -1.08 -33.35 -28.90
N GLN A 476 0.07 -32.68 -28.80
CA GLN A 476 1.29 -33.23 -28.20
C GLN A 476 1.13 -33.39 -26.68
N ILE A 477 0.58 -32.37 -26.01
CA ILE A 477 0.27 -32.43 -24.58
C ILE A 477 -0.72 -33.56 -24.29
N GLU A 478 -1.82 -33.64 -25.05
CA GLU A 478 -2.86 -34.63 -24.79
C GLU A 478 -2.37 -36.06 -25.07
N GLN A 479 -1.47 -36.23 -26.04
CA GLN A 479 -0.79 -37.52 -26.28
C GLN A 479 0.17 -37.91 -25.15
N ALA A 480 0.96 -36.97 -24.64
CA ALA A 480 1.94 -37.23 -23.59
C ALA A 480 1.28 -37.37 -22.21
N HIS A 481 0.27 -36.55 -21.93
CA HIS A 481 -0.40 -36.43 -20.64
C HIS A 481 -1.93 -36.34 -20.82
N PRO A 482 -2.62 -37.45 -21.11
CA PRO A 482 -4.06 -37.47 -21.31
C PRO A 482 -4.86 -36.80 -20.18
N GLY A 483 -5.77 -35.91 -20.57
CA GLY A 483 -6.62 -35.09 -19.72
C GLY A 483 -5.93 -33.90 -19.04
N ALA A 484 -4.67 -33.60 -19.36
CA ALA A 484 -3.99 -32.42 -18.80
C ALA A 484 -4.67 -31.12 -19.28
N LEU A 485 -5.07 -31.05 -20.55
CA LEU A 485 -5.82 -29.92 -21.10
C LEU A 485 -7.20 -29.79 -20.43
N ALA A 486 -7.94 -30.90 -20.32
CA ALA A 486 -9.25 -30.93 -19.66
C ALA A 486 -9.17 -30.50 -18.18
N SER A 487 -8.07 -30.84 -17.48
CA SER A 487 -7.85 -30.41 -16.09
C SER A 487 -7.65 -28.91 -15.91
N GLN A 488 -7.44 -28.17 -17.00
CA GLN A 488 -7.33 -26.70 -17.04
C GLN A 488 -8.47 -26.05 -17.85
N TRP A 489 -9.60 -26.78 -17.99
CA TRP A 489 -10.84 -26.32 -18.63
C TRP A 489 -10.64 -25.85 -20.07
N ILE A 490 -9.76 -26.52 -20.80
CA ILE A 490 -9.59 -26.30 -22.24
C ILE A 490 -10.76 -26.95 -22.99
N PRO A 491 -11.48 -26.22 -23.86
CA PRO A 491 -12.45 -26.81 -24.77
C PRO A 491 -11.78 -27.88 -25.64
N MET A 492 -12.29 -29.12 -25.61
CA MET A 492 -11.65 -30.26 -26.27
C MET A 492 -12.02 -30.42 -27.75
N ASP A 493 -12.79 -29.50 -28.33
CA ASP A 493 -13.05 -29.45 -29.78
C ASP A 493 -11.82 -28.86 -30.51
N PRO A 494 -11.12 -29.65 -31.35
CA PRO A 494 -9.92 -29.18 -32.05
C PRO A 494 -10.18 -28.00 -33.00
N LEU A 495 -11.42 -27.76 -33.44
CA LEU A 495 -11.75 -26.57 -34.23
C LEU A 495 -11.52 -25.29 -33.42
N LEU A 496 -11.75 -25.32 -32.11
CA LEU A 496 -11.56 -24.16 -31.23
C LEU A 496 -10.08 -23.86 -30.93
N TRP A 497 -9.15 -24.76 -31.28
CA TRP A 497 -7.71 -24.55 -31.06
C TRP A 497 -7.06 -23.68 -32.13
N LYS A 498 -7.79 -23.39 -33.22
CA LYS A 498 -7.34 -22.54 -34.32
C LYS A 498 -7.49 -21.08 -33.95
N ILE A 499 -6.49 -20.26 -34.29
CA ILE A 499 -6.49 -18.83 -33.98
C ILE A 499 -7.65 -18.07 -34.63
N GLU A 500 -8.17 -18.55 -35.77
CA GLU A 500 -9.35 -17.99 -36.43
C GLU A 500 -10.63 -18.13 -35.59
N ASN A 501 -10.67 -19.11 -34.68
CA ASN A 501 -11.80 -19.39 -33.79
C ASN A 501 -11.56 -18.88 -32.37
N TYR A 502 -10.57 -18.00 -32.16
CA TYR A 502 -10.20 -17.49 -30.84
C TYR A 502 -11.37 -16.89 -30.03
N PRO A 503 -12.28 -16.06 -30.59
CA PRO A 503 -13.44 -15.59 -29.84
C PRO A 503 -14.36 -16.72 -29.35
N ALA A 504 -14.61 -17.73 -30.20
CA ALA A 504 -15.43 -18.88 -29.84
C ALA A 504 -14.74 -19.77 -28.79
N PHE A 505 -13.40 -19.86 -28.83
CA PHE A 505 -12.62 -20.52 -27.78
C PHE A 505 -12.81 -19.84 -26.43
N LEU A 506 -12.71 -18.51 -26.38
CA LEU A 506 -12.92 -17.76 -25.15
C LEU A 506 -14.31 -18.02 -24.57
N ASP A 507 -15.35 -17.97 -25.39
CA ASP A 507 -16.73 -18.21 -24.94
C ASP A 507 -16.95 -19.62 -24.41
N ALA A 508 -16.45 -20.63 -25.13
CA ALA A 508 -16.52 -22.02 -24.68
C ALA A 508 -15.76 -22.23 -23.37
N ARG A 509 -14.58 -21.62 -23.23
CA ARG A 509 -13.76 -21.73 -22.01
C ARG A 509 -14.38 -21.00 -20.82
N ARG A 510 -15.00 -19.82 -21.02
CA ARG A 510 -15.75 -19.12 -19.97
C ARG A 510 -16.87 -19.98 -19.39
N ALA A 511 -17.58 -20.73 -20.23
CA ALA A 511 -18.60 -21.66 -19.77
C ALA A 511 -18.02 -22.78 -18.90
N LEU A 512 -16.95 -23.43 -19.36
CA LEU A 512 -16.27 -24.48 -18.59
C LEU A 512 -15.72 -23.97 -17.25
N LEU A 513 -15.16 -22.76 -17.22
CA LEU A 513 -14.66 -22.13 -15.99
C LEU A 513 -15.80 -21.82 -15.01
N ALA A 514 -16.92 -21.26 -15.49
CA ALA A 514 -18.08 -20.99 -14.64
C ALA A 514 -18.63 -22.27 -14.00
N ASP A 515 -18.79 -23.33 -14.79
CA ASP A 515 -19.24 -24.64 -14.30
C ASP A 515 -18.28 -25.21 -13.24
N ALA A 516 -16.97 -25.08 -13.47
CA ALA A 516 -15.95 -25.53 -12.54
C ALA A 516 -15.98 -24.79 -11.19
N VAL A 517 -16.18 -23.46 -11.21
CA VAL A 517 -16.33 -22.70 -9.95
C VAL A 517 -17.55 -23.17 -9.20
N ASN A 518 -18.69 -23.29 -9.88
CA ASN A 518 -19.94 -23.74 -9.26
C ASN A 518 -19.82 -25.14 -8.66
N GLN A 519 -19.07 -26.05 -9.29
CA GLN A 519 -18.76 -27.36 -8.74
C GLN A 519 -17.92 -27.24 -7.45
N CYS A 520 -16.79 -26.53 -7.48
CA CYS A 520 -15.93 -26.34 -6.31
C CYS A 520 -16.70 -25.70 -5.14
N MET A 521 -17.55 -24.72 -5.43
CA MET A 521 -18.40 -24.04 -4.45
C MET A 521 -19.44 -24.99 -3.85
N THR A 522 -20.03 -25.88 -4.65
CA THR A 522 -20.96 -26.92 -4.18
C THR A 522 -20.27 -27.96 -3.29
N GLU A 523 -19.02 -28.31 -3.60
CA GLU A 523 -18.20 -29.21 -2.79
C GLU A 523 -17.92 -28.61 -1.40
N LEU A 524 -17.59 -27.31 -1.31
CA LEU A 524 -17.43 -26.62 -0.02
C LEU A 524 -18.73 -26.58 0.81
N LEU A 525 -19.88 -26.60 0.15
CA LEU A 525 -21.18 -26.68 0.82
C LEU A 525 -21.57 -28.12 1.21
N HIS A 526 -20.75 -29.12 0.90
CA HIS A 526 -21.03 -30.54 1.10
C HIS A 526 -22.41 -30.95 0.52
N GLY A 527 -22.79 -30.36 -0.62
CA GLY A 527 -24.06 -30.62 -1.30
C GLY A 527 -25.26 -29.78 -0.84
N ASP A 528 -25.11 -28.83 0.10
CA ASP A 528 -26.18 -27.88 0.48
C ASP A 528 -26.37 -26.78 -0.59
N THR A 529 -26.94 -27.13 -1.74
CA THR A 529 -27.02 -26.25 -2.93
C THR A 529 -28.08 -25.15 -2.85
N ARG A 530 -28.85 -25.03 -1.75
CA ARG A 530 -29.89 -24.00 -1.60
C ARG A 530 -29.34 -22.56 -1.69
N TRP A 531 -28.04 -22.39 -1.44
CA TRP A 531 -27.33 -21.11 -1.52
C TRP A 531 -26.95 -20.73 -2.95
N MET A 532 -26.81 -21.72 -3.84
CA MET A 532 -26.44 -21.51 -5.25
C MET A 532 -27.62 -20.99 -6.07
N ALA A 533 -28.85 -21.40 -5.73
CA ALA A 533 -30.06 -21.05 -6.47
C ALA A 533 -30.53 -19.60 -6.23
N GLY A 534 -30.86 -18.90 -7.31
CA GLY A 534 -31.45 -17.56 -7.30
C GLY A 534 -31.16 -16.85 -8.62
N ARG A 535 -32.07 -16.00 -9.11
CA ARG A 535 -31.75 -15.10 -10.23
C ARG A 535 -30.69 -14.12 -9.70
N PRO A 536 -29.53 -13.96 -10.38
CA PRO A 536 -28.70 -12.80 -10.13
C PRO A 536 -29.58 -11.57 -10.35
N LEU A 537 -29.47 -10.55 -9.49
CA LEU A 537 -29.86 -9.21 -9.93
C LEU A 537 -29.04 -8.94 -11.18
N ALA A 538 -29.69 -8.57 -12.29
CA ALA A 538 -29.03 -8.38 -13.58
C ALA A 538 -27.73 -7.61 -13.34
N ALA A 539 -26.60 -8.22 -13.71
CA ALA A 539 -25.33 -7.52 -13.67
C ALA A 539 -25.54 -6.18 -14.39
N PRO A 540 -25.21 -5.03 -13.79
CA PRO A 540 -25.23 -3.79 -14.53
C PRO A 540 -24.46 -4.04 -15.82
N ALA A 541 -25.08 -3.70 -16.96
CA ALA A 541 -24.48 -3.87 -18.27
C ALA A 541 -23.05 -3.34 -18.19
N ALA A 542 -22.05 -4.14 -18.60
CA ALA A 542 -20.66 -3.77 -18.53
C ALA A 542 -20.50 -2.37 -19.15
N ALA A 543 -20.38 -1.35 -18.29
CA ALA A 543 -20.06 -0.03 -18.74
C ALA A 543 -18.68 -0.14 -19.38
N ALA A 544 -18.45 0.53 -20.51
CA ALA A 544 -17.14 0.55 -21.12
C ALA A 544 -16.15 1.11 -20.10
N VAL A 545 -15.33 0.23 -19.52
CA VAL A 545 -14.35 0.58 -18.51
C VAL A 545 -13.26 1.40 -19.20
N SER A 546 -12.98 2.58 -18.67
CA SER A 546 -11.97 3.48 -19.24
C SER A 546 -10.56 3.07 -18.81
N GLY A 547 -9.65 3.00 -19.77
CA GLY A 547 -8.22 2.82 -19.56
C GLY A 547 -7.69 1.40 -19.44
N GLY A 548 -6.41 1.31 -19.12
CA GLY A 548 -5.59 0.12 -19.05
C GLY A 548 -4.56 0.06 -20.20
N ILE A 549 -3.34 -0.37 -19.86
CA ILE A 549 -2.13 -0.41 -20.71
C ILE A 549 -2.42 -0.65 -22.22
N ALA A 550 -1.94 0.14 -23.17
CA ALA A 550 -2.46 0.02 -24.55
C ALA A 550 -1.96 -1.22 -25.32
N ASP A 551 -0.68 -1.59 -25.15
CA ASP A 551 -0.01 -2.64 -25.93
C ASP A 551 1.13 -3.35 -25.18
N GLU A 552 1.78 -4.33 -25.84
CA GLU A 552 2.89 -5.11 -25.28
C GLU A 552 4.14 -4.25 -25.01
N GLY A 553 4.38 -3.22 -25.81
CA GLY A 553 5.50 -2.30 -25.60
C GLY A 553 5.30 -1.47 -24.33
N GLU A 554 4.08 -1.00 -24.12
CA GLU A 554 3.70 -0.28 -22.90
C GLU A 554 3.70 -1.19 -21.66
N GLU A 555 3.23 -2.44 -21.78
CA GLU A 555 3.29 -3.43 -20.70
C GLU A 555 4.75 -3.74 -20.32
N GLN A 556 5.63 -3.99 -21.29
CA GLN A 556 7.06 -4.17 -21.04
C GLN A 556 7.70 -2.93 -20.39
N GLN A 557 7.26 -1.74 -20.79
CA GLN A 557 7.74 -0.48 -20.22
C GLN A 557 7.33 -0.32 -18.75
N LEU A 558 6.09 -0.66 -18.41
CA LEU A 558 5.60 -0.63 -17.03
C LEU A 558 6.22 -1.74 -16.17
N GLU A 559 6.46 -2.92 -16.74
CA GLU A 559 7.16 -4.01 -16.05
C GLU A 559 8.61 -3.64 -15.74
N ALA A 560 9.31 -3.08 -16.73
CA ALA A 560 10.67 -2.57 -16.56
C ALA A 560 10.72 -1.43 -15.52
N LEU A 561 9.68 -0.59 -15.49
CA LEU A 561 9.54 0.45 -14.47
C LEU A 561 9.35 -0.16 -13.08
N ASN A 562 8.51 -1.19 -12.96
CA ASN A 562 8.28 -1.92 -11.71
C ASN A 562 9.55 -2.61 -11.20
N ASP A 563 10.30 -3.28 -12.10
CA ASP A 563 11.60 -3.88 -11.80
C ASP A 563 12.61 -2.83 -11.34
N TRP A 564 12.60 -1.65 -11.97
CA TRP A 564 13.45 -0.54 -11.59
C TRP A 564 13.08 0.01 -10.19
N VAL A 565 11.79 0.16 -9.88
CA VAL A 565 11.31 0.57 -8.54
C VAL A 565 11.76 -0.43 -7.47
N GLU A 566 11.63 -1.73 -7.75
CA GLU A 566 12.07 -2.78 -6.83
C GLU A 566 13.60 -2.77 -6.61
N GLN A 567 14.38 -2.51 -7.66
CA GLN A 567 15.83 -2.31 -7.54
C GLN A 567 16.20 -1.13 -6.64
N GLN A 568 15.31 -0.15 -6.51
CA GLN A 568 15.46 0.97 -5.58
C GLN A 568 15.06 0.62 -4.14
N GLY A 569 14.72 -0.64 -3.83
CA GLY A 569 14.30 -1.07 -2.50
C GLY A 569 12.87 -0.66 -2.14
N LEU A 570 12.03 -0.35 -3.13
CA LEU A 570 10.63 0.01 -2.96
C LEU A 570 9.70 -1.13 -3.38
N PRO A 571 8.47 -1.22 -2.82
CA PRO A 571 7.47 -2.18 -3.24
C PRO A 571 7.11 -2.02 -4.71
N ARG A 572 6.79 -3.15 -5.36
CA ARG A 572 6.24 -3.16 -6.72
C ARG A 572 4.82 -2.58 -6.72
N GLY A 573 4.47 -1.87 -7.78
CA GLY A 573 3.12 -1.36 -8.02
C GLY A 573 2.22 -2.42 -8.64
N GLU A 574 0.92 -2.23 -8.44
CA GLU A 574 -0.14 -3.06 -8.99
C GLU A 574 -0.42 -2.66 -10.44
N LEU A 575 -0.20 -3.60 -11.36
CA LEU A 575 -0.44 -3.41 -12.79
C LEU A 575 -1.90 -3.66 -13.16
N ALA A 576 -2.40 -2.86 -14.10
CA ALA A 576 -3.76 -2.95 -14.62
C ALA A 576 -4.78 -3.01 -13.47
N PHE A 577 -4.61 -2.06 -12.54
CA PHE A 577 -5.37 -1.94 -11.31
C PHE A 577 -6.82 -1.57 -11.58
N ASP A 578 -7.72 -2.41 -11.09
CA ASP A 578 -9.16 -2.23 -11.25
C ASP A 578 -9.67 -1.20 -10.24
N PHE A 579 -9.88 0.04 -10.70
CA PHE A 579 -10.46 1.09 -9.88
C PHE A 579 -11.99 1.01 -9.92
N SER A 580 -12.55 0.58 -8.79
CA SER A 580 -13.99 0.55 -8.54
C SER A 580 -14.43 1.72 -7.66
N ASP A 581 -15.65 2.19 -7.87
CA ASP A 581 -16.31 3.20 -7.07
C ASP A 581 -16.43 2.73 -5.60
N PRO A 582 -15.95 3.50 -4.62
CA PRO A 582 -15.94 3.10 -3.21
C PRO A 582 -17.33 3.00 -2.56
N ASP A 583 -18.36 3.59 -3.14
CA ASP A 583 -19.70 3.56 -2.54
C ASP A 583 -20.55 2.42 -3.14
N THR A 584 -20.37 2.18 -4.44
CA THR A 584 -21.21 1.25 -5.21
C THR A 584 -20.50 -0.05 -5.58
N GLY A 585 -19.17 -0.09 -5.51
CA GLY A 585 -18.36 -1.21 -5.97
C GLY A 585 -18.40 -1.43 -7.49
N GLU A 586 -18.92 -0.47 -8.26
CA GLU A 586 -18.94 -0.51 -9.72
C GLU A 586 -17.55 -0.20 -10.27
N GLN A 587 -17.03 -1.02 -11.20
CA GLN A 587 -15.77 -0.73 -11.88
C GLN A 587 -15.88 0.55 -12.71
N LYS A 588 -15.00 1.54 -12.46
CA LYS A 588 -14.98 2.83 -13.16
C LYS A 588 -13.85 2.92 -14.18
N ALA A 589 -12.66 2.42 -13.85
CA ALA A 589 -11.49 2.51 -14.71
C ALA A 589 -10.49 1.38 -14.43
N VAL A 590 -9.58 1.14 -15.37
CA VAL A 590 -8.36 0.37 -15.13
C VAL A 590 -7.18 1.33 -15.22
N PHE A 591 -6.34 1.36 -14.17
CA PHE A 591 -5.12 2.16 -14.13
C PHE A 591 -3.90 1.30 -14.46
N ASP A 592 -2.92 1.85 -15.15
CA ASP A 592 -1.83 1.04 -15.74
C ASP A 592 -0.89 0.46 -14.70
N LEU A 593 -0.39 1.30 -13.80
CA LEU A 593 0.48 0.88 -12.71
C LEU A 593 0.27 1.80 -11.51
N VAL A 594 -0.10 1.25 -10.35
CA VAL A 594 -0.42 2.06 -9.18
C VAL A 594 0.20 1.56 -7.89
N TRP A 595 0.40 2.47 -6.96
CA TRP A 595 0.69 2.21 -5.55
C TRP A 595 -0.43 2.83 -4.72
N PRO A 596 -1.49 2.08 -4.38
CA PRO A 596 -2.66 2.63 -3.69
C PRO A 596 -2.35 3.18 -2.30
N SER A 597 -1.33 2.64 -1.63
CA SER A 597 -0.80 3.13 -0.35
C SER A 597 0.41 4.05 -0.50
N GLY A 598 0.79 4.41 -1.74
CA GLY A 598 2.04 5.08 -2.07
C GLY A 598 3.24 4.11 -2.18
N LEU A 599 4.32 4.58 -2.80
CA LEU A 599 5.58 3.83 -2.97
C LEU A 599 6.27 3.48 -1.64
N GLN A 600 5.99 4.24 -0.60
CA GLN A 600 6.40 3.97 0.77
C GLN A 600 5.16 4.21 1.63
N GLU A 601 4.66 3.13 2.23
CA GLU A 601 3.45 3.17 3.05
C GLU A 601 3.61 4.20 4.19
N GLU A 602 2.59 5.02 4.41
CA GLU A 602 2.59 6.20 5.32
C GLU A 602 3.53 7.37 4.96
N LEU A 603 4.51 7.17 4.06
CA LEU A 603 5.54 8.16 3.71
C LEU A 603 5.31 8.86 2.37
N SER A 604 4.51 8.25 1.48
CA SER A 604 4.18 8.79 0.16
C SER A 604 2.67 8.73 -0.08
N GLN A 605 2.15 9.64 -0.90
CA GLN A 605 0.74 9.61 -1.30
C GLN A 605 0.49 8.52 -2.36
N PRO A 606 -0.77 8.08 -2.58
CA PRO A 606 -1.07 7.12 -3.64
C PRO A 606 -0.55 7.61 -5.00
N VAL A 607 0.05 6.73 -5.78
CA VAL A 607 0.66 7.07 -7.07
C VAL A 607 0.06 6.22 -8.17
N ALA A 608 -0.21 6.83 -9.33
CA ALA A 608 -0.63 6.14 -10.55
C ALA A 608 0.25 6.59 -11.71
N VAL A 609 0.87 5.65 -12.41
CA VAL A 609 1.48 5.85 -13.72
C VAL A 609 0.43 5.42 -14.74
N LEU A 610 0.05 6.34 -15.64
CA LEU A 610 -1.03 6.21 -16.62
C LEU A 610 -0.49 6.57 -18.00
N LEU A 611 0.11 5.61 -18.70
CA LEU A 611 0.78 5.83 -19.98
C LEU A 611 -0.26 5.81 -21.11
N ASN A 612 -0.19 6.77 -22.02
CA ASN A 612 -1.08 6.86 -23.19
C ASN A 612 -2.60 6.88 -22.87
N GLU A 613 -2.96 7.23 -21.64
CA GLU A 613 -4.33 7.17 -21.15
C GLU A 613 -5.19 8.37 -21.55
N SER A 614 -6.50 8.13 -21.61
CA SER A 614 -7.45 9.20 -21.91
C SER A 614 -7.53 10.24 -20.77
N ALA A 615 -7.83 11.49 -21.10
CA ALA A 615 -8.07 12.52 -20.10
C ALA A 615 -9.19 12.14 -19.11
N GLY A 616 -10.14 11.30 -19.54
CA GLY A 616 -11.18 10.73 -18.68
C GLY A 616 -10.60 9.79 -17.62
N THR A 617 -9.76 8.84 -18.02
CA THR A 617 -9.09 7.89 -17.08
C THR A 617 -8.23 8.65 -16.06
N ILE A 618 -7.45 9.63 -16.52
CA ILE A 618 -6.58 10.45 -15.65
C ILE A 618 -7.39 11.27 -14.64
N ALA A 619 -8.53 11.84 -15.08
CA ALA A 619 -9.42 12.58 -14.19
C ALA A 619 -10.01 11.68 -13.09
N ILE A 620 -10.39 10.44 -13.42
CA ILE A 620 -10.90 9.46 -12.45
C ILE A 620 -9.81 9.16 -11.39
N ALA A 621 -8.57 8.87 -11.81
CA ALA A 621 -7.47 8.59 -10.89
C ALA A 621 -7.13 9.79 -9.98
N SER A 622 -7.09 10.99 -10.54
CA SER A 622 -6.82 12.22 -9.79
C SER A 622 -7.93 12.52 -8.77
N GLN A 623 -9.20 12.36 -9.14
CA GLN A 623 -10.33 12.51 -8.21
C GLN A 623 -10.33 11.46 -7.10
N ALA A 624 -9.82 10.27 -7.39
CA ALA A 624 -9.60 9.20 -6.41
C ALA A 624 -8.40 9.46 -5.48
N GLY A 625 -7.65 10.55 -5.67
CA GLY A 625 -6.56 10.97 -4.78
C GLY A 625 -5.18 10.46 -5.20
N PHE A 626 -5.01 9.92 -6.40
CA PHE A 626 -3.71 9.47 -6.91
C PHE A 626 -2.89 10.64 -7.49
N ARG A 627 -1.59 10.66 -7.20
CA ARG A 627 -0.61 11.44 -7.99
C ARG A 627 -0.43 10.74 -9.34
N CYS A 628 -0.92 11.37 -10.39
CA CYS A 628 -0.88 10.79 -11.73
C CYS A 628 0.40 11.22 -12.47
N PHE A 629 1.09 10.26 -13.08
CA PHE A 629 2.22 10.46 -13.97
C PHE A 629 1.89 9.86 -15.33
N THR A 630 2.08 10.62 -16.41
CA THR A 630 1.82 10.13 -17.78
C THR A 630 3.10 9.77 -18.54
N ASP A 631 4.25 9.94 -17.89
CA ASP A 631 5.57 9.68 -18.44
C ASP A 631 6.44 8.92 -17.42
N VAL A 632 7.20 7.94 -17.92
CA VAL A 632 8.07 7.10 -17.09
C VAL A 632 9.25 7.89 -16.53
N GLY A 633 9.83 8.79 -17.31
CA GLY A 633 10.95 9.62 -16.88
C GLY A 633 10.55 10.57 -15.75
N GLU A 634 9.38 11.21 -15.86
CA GLU A 634 8.83 12.04 -14.78
C GLU A 634 8.60 11.25 -13.50
N PHE A 635 8.06 10.02 -13.61
CA PHE A 635 7.89 9.15 -12.46
C PHE A 635 9.24 8.70 -11.87
N GLN A 636 10.21 8.26 -12.68
CA GLN A 636 11.53 7.86 -12.19
C GLN A 636 12.26 9.02 -11.52
N GLN A 637 12.14 10.22 -12.08
CA GLN A 637 12.67 11.42 -11.46
C GLN A 637 12.01 11.64 -10.10
N TYR A 638 10.68 11.58 -10.03
CA TYR A 638 9.96 11.62 -8.76
C TYR A 638 10.47 10.58 -7.75
N VAL A 639 10.66 9.33 -8.17
CA VAL A 639 11.18 8.27 -7.29
C VAL A 639 12.61 8.57 -6.80
N MET A 640 13.51 8.99 -7.69
CA MET A 640 14.90 9.26 -7.30
C MET A 640 15.07 10.53 -6.47
N THR A 641 14.28 11.56 -6.74
CA THR A 641 14.40 12.86 -6.04
C THR A 641 13.55 12.93 -4.79
N GLU A 642 12.38 12.29 -4.80
CA GLU A 642 11.39 12.40 -3.73
C GLU A 642 11.22 11.11 -2.89
N VAL A 643 11.69 9.93 -3.33
CA VAL A 643 11.37 8.64 -2.65
C VAL A 643 12.60 7.81 -2.17
N VAL A 644 13.63 7.55 -3.00
CA VAL A 644 14.66 6.51 -2.72
C VAL A 644 15.96 7.04 -2.12
N VAL A 645 16.57 8.04 -2.75
CA VAL A 645 17.88 8.64 -2.40
C VAL A 645 18.94 7.65 -1.84
N GLU A 646 19.69 6.98 -2.72
CA GLU A 646 20.87 6.16 -2.38
C GLU A 646 22.01 6.95 -1.69
N ASP A 647 22.72 6.25 -0.79
CA ASP A 647 24.00 6.63 -0.19
C ASP A 647 25.09 6.83 -1.27
N ALA A 648 25.87 7.91 -1.17
CA ALA A 648 27.20 7.96 -1.80
C ALA A 648 28.25 7.66 -0.71
N PRO A 649 29.25 6.80 -0.98
CA PRO A 649 30.26 6.43 0.02
C PRO A 649 31.06 7.65 0.48
N ALA A 650 31.38 7.60 1.78
CA ALA A 650 32.00 8.65 2.59
C ALA A 650 33.24 9.32 1.99
#